data_AF-A0A8C9Z9Y5-F1
#
_entry.id   AF-A0A8C9Z9Y5-F1
#
_cell.length_a   1.000
_cell.length_b   1.000
_cell.length_c   1.000
_cell.angle_alpha   90.00
_cell.angle_beta   90.00
_cell.angle_gamma   90.00
#
_symmetry.space_group_name_H-M   'P 1'
#
loop_
_entity.id
_entity.type
_entity.pdbx_description
1 polymer ?
#
loop_
_entity_poly.entity_id
_entity_poly.type
_entity_poly.pdbx_seq_one_letter_code
_entity_poly.pdbx_strand_id
1 'polypeptide(L)'
;VARHPPPRTCPALLAIFLLILSVQLVRAASEYDPYKVLGVSRSASQAEIKRAYKNLAKEWHPDKNKDPKAEDMFIKVSKSYEILSNEERRSNFDNYGQMDENQPFGQSQHHGFRGFQNSFYFDESFFQFPRSRDFADSKYLLHHAQFNSDVLPDSHKRPYLIKVTSEWCFACIHIEPVWKETVQELEPLGVGIGIVDLGYERRLANQLGAHRAPSIIGLVNGRVTFFHQAVVREHLRQFIEDLLPQKLVEKITDNNYLAFLDSWHVENKPSVLLFDQVPIVPLLFKLTAFAFRDYVRFGYVDQGDTHNTRLLRQFNINTYAPTMLLFKEDTEKPVDIIQARGMKRQIMDEFVSNNKFLQVPRLVNQQLFDELCPVKQFHRRRKYCVLLITGEDQAFLPGSKAFLDFASVNRKDVLRFAYVYQRQQQPLCQALLHNQAVVILERRSHGGKVMYRSVSGGWNGSEEDKYRLHEQLELLQKDPTYLSSDATLPELNNEMAPIFIIQWMNAAYDYILQIYDDLLYSNWREMMPILSLIFSALFILFGTVIIQAFSQRSNSKLRKTHQVDRPPKKDFVEVTELTDITYISNLVKLRPGHINVVLVLTNTSKNALLRKFAKEVFSFSGTQTLHFSFLNADKHRHWMPSLLRSTSDSMQSEGHSDVDEESPDYTGHVLALNGHKKYFCLFRPVFTGDDPNDSSSETSFSSDSRRKSRSRSRSKVHHKLDRLGLWMERLMEGTLPRLQVPAWPSLGETTSSSTET
;
A
#
# COMPACT_ATOMS: atom_id res chain seq x y z
N VAL A 1 62.28 3.62 20.56
CA VAL A 1 61.55 2.74 21.50
C VAL A 1 60.07 2.88 21.20
N ALA A 2 59.26 1.86 20.90
CA ALA A 2 59.51 0.44 20.60
C ALA A 2 58.48 -0.03 19.54
N ARG A 3 58.75 -1.13 18.81
CA ARG A 3 57.78 -1.76 17.91
C ARG A 3 56.91 -2.74 18.69
N HIS A 4 55.58 -2.68 18.53
CA HIS A 4 54.67 -3.76 18.93
C HIS A 4 54.10 -4.47 17.67
N PRO A 5 54.01 -5.81 17.66
CA PRO A 5 53.39 -6.55 16.56
C PRO A 5 51.85 -6.63 16.73
N PRO A 6 51.09 -6.86 15.63
CA PRO A 6 49.66 -7.14 15.72
C PRO A 6 49.39 -8.54 16.32
N PRO A 7 48.21 -8.76 16.92
CA PRO A 7 47.85 -10.06 17.50
C PRO A 7 47.67 -11.13 16.42
N ARG A 8 48.28 -12.30 16.65
CA ARG A 8 48.04 -13.49 15.82
C ARG A 8 46.62 -14.02 16.07
N THR A 9 45.69 -13.74 15.17
CA THR A 9 44.42 -14.45 15.11
C THR A 9 44.68 -15.89 14.66
N CYS A 10 44.40 -16.86 15.53
CA CYS A 10 44.68 -18.27 15.23
C CYS A 10 43.81 -18.77 14.06
N PRO A 11 44.38 -19.25 12.95
CA PRO A 11 43.60 -19.76 11.81
C PRO A 11 42.75 -20.99 12.17
N ALA A 12 43.12 -21.72 13.22
CA ALA A 12 42.36 -22.85 13.75
C ALA A 12 40.93 -22.47 14.21
N LEU A 13 40.73 -21.30 14.83
CA LEU A 13 39.40 -20.88 15.28
C LEU A 13 38.48 -20.53 14.11
N LEU A 14 39.03 -19.92 13.06
CA LEU A 14 38.30 -19.57 11.86
C LEU A 14 37.95 -20.82 11.03
N ALA A 15 38.86 -21.81 10.97
CA ALA A 15 38.59 -23.11 10.39
C ALA A 15 37.49 -23.88 11.15
N ILE A 16 37.52 -23.91 12.48
CA ILE A 16 36.48 -24.55 13.30
C ILE A 16 35.13 -23.85 13.11
N PHE A 17 35.10 -22.52 13.05
CA PHE A 17 33.88 -21.75 12.80
C PHE A 17 33.28 -22.07 11.41
N LEU A 18 34.12 -22.12 10.36
CA LEU A 18 33.69 -22.52 9.02
C LEU A 18 33.19 -23.98 8.97
N LEU A 19 33.81 -24.89 9.71
CA LEU A 19 33.41 -26.28 9.77
C LEU A 19 32.03 -26.42 10.45
N ILE A 20 31.81 -25.72 11.57
CA ILE A 20 30.50 -25.63 12.23
C ILE A 20 29.45 -24.99 11.31
N LEU A 21 29.81 -23.92 10.57
CA LEU A 21 28.93 -23.28 9.60
C LEU A 21 28.53 -24.27 8.48
N SER A 22 29.49 -25.06 7.97
CA SER A 22 29.23 -26.05 6.93
C SER A 22 28.29 -27.18 7.41
N VAL A 23 28.46 -27.65 8.65
CA VAL A 23 27.57 -28.64 9.29
C VAL A 23 26.17 -28.06 9.57
N GLN A 24 26.03 -26.75 9.79
CA GLN A 24 24.73 -26.09 9.91
C GLN A 24 24.05 -25.87 8.55
N LEU A 25 24.80 -25.52 7.49
CA LEU A 25 24.26 -25.40 6.13
C LEU A 25 23.71 -26.74 5.59
N VAL A 26 24.40 -27.86 5.84
CA VAL A 26 23.93 -29.20 5.44
C VAL A 26 22.62 -29.60 6.16
N ARG A 27 22.31 -28.99 7.31
CA ARG A 27 21.06 -29.22 8.05
C ARG A 27 19.86 -28.39 7.57
N ALA A 28 20.06 -27.46 6.62
CA ALA A 28 19.01 -26.55 6.13
C ALA A 28 18.26 -27.04 4.89
N ALA A 29 18.52 -28.27 4.42
CA ALA A 29 17.74 -28.93 3.37
C ALA A 29 16.87 -30.05 3.96
N SER A 30 15.63 -29.73 4.38
CA SER A 30 14.66 -30.76 4.73
C SER A 30 14.11 -31.40 3.46
N GLU A 31 14.73 -32.51 3.05
CA GLU A 31 14.30 -33.33 1.93
C GLU A 31 12.83 -33.77 2.09
N TYR A 32 11.99 -33.46 1.10
CA TYR A 32 10.55 -33.76 1.14
C TYR A 32 10.32 -35.25 0.88
N ASP A 33 9.98 -35.99 1.94
CA ASP A 33 9.77 -37.45 1.88
C ASP A 33 8.26 -37.78 1.83
N PRO A 34 7.70 -38.17 0.67
CA PRO A 34 6.28 -38.41 0.50
C PRO A 34 5.78 -39.63 1.29
N TYR A 35 6.64 -40.60 1.59
CA TYR A 35 6.29 -41.75 2.42
C TYR A 35 6.04 -41.32 3.86
N LYS A 36 6.89 -40.44 4.41
CA LYS A 36 6.71 -39.87 5.74
C LYS A 36 5.46 -38.99 5.82
N VAL A 37 5.13 -38.23 4.78
CA VAL A 37 3.94 -37.38 4.73
C VAL A 37 2.64 -38.17 4.68
N LEU A 38 2.61 -39.32 3.97
CA LEU A 38 1.46 -40.24 4.01
C LEU A 38 1.45 -41.17 5.23
N GLY A 39 2.52 -41.21 6.02
CA GLY A 39 2.66 -42.13 7.15
C GLY A 39 2.78 -43.62 6.75
N VAL A 40 3.29 -43.89 5.54
CA VAL A 40 3.41 -45.26 4.98
C VAL A 40 4.87 -45.69 4.83
N SER A 41 5.14 -46.99 4.82
CA SER A 41 6.50 -47.50 4.57
C SER A 41 6.91 -47.36 3.10
N ARG A 42 8.23 -47.35 2.83
CA ARG A 42 8.73 -47.42 1.44
C ARG A 42 8.36 -48.73 0.72
N SER A 43 8.01 -49.76 1.46
CA SER A 43 7.48 -51.04 0.96
C SER A 43 5.95 -51.09 0.85
N ALA A 44 5.23 -50.01 1.13
CA ALA A 44 3.77 -50.01 1.14
C ALA A 44 3.18 -50.34 -0.23
N SER A 45 2.10 -51.11 -0.24
CA SER A 45 1.32 -51.43 -1.44
C SER A 45 0.51 -50.23 -1.92
N GLN A 46 0.16 -50.20 -3.20
CA GLN A 46 -0.73 -49.16 -3.76
C GLN A 46 -2.09 -49.08 -3.05
N ALA A 47 -2.58 -50.20 -2.51
CA ALA A 47 -3.80 -50.25 -1.70
C ALA A 47 -3.64 -49.54 -0.34
N GLU A 48 -2.48 -49.67 0.31
CA GLU A 48 -2.17 -49.00 1.57
C GLU A 48 -1.94 -47.50 1.36
N ILE A 49 -1.19 -47.13 0.32
CA ILE A 49 -0.98 -45.73 -0.10
C ILE A 49 -2.34 -45.04 -0.36
N LYS A 50 -3.26 -45.70 -1.08
CA LYS A 50 -4.62 -45.19 -1.33
C LYS A 50 -5.49 -45.10 -0.08
N ARG A 51 -5.36 -46.03 0.88
CA ARG A 51 -6.07 -45.98 2.18
C ARG A 51 -5.55 -44.85 3.07
N ALA A 52 -4.23 -44.72 3.19
CA ALA A 52 -3.59 -43.65 3.96
C ALA A 52 -3.97 -42.27 3.41
N TYR A 53 -3.90 -42.08 2.09
CA TYR A 53 -4.39 -40.87 1.43
C TYR A 53 -5.86 -40.58 1.74
N LYS A 54 -6.78 -41.55 1.60
CA LYS A 54 -8.21 -41.33 1.90
C LYS A 54 -8.47 -40.90 3.35
N ASN A 55 -7.72 -41.44 4.30
CA ASN A 55 -7.85 -41.06 5.72
C ASN A 55 -7.32 -39.65 5.96
N LEU A 56 -6.09 -39.35 5.54
CA LEU A 56 -5.45 -38.05 5.73
C LEU A 56 -6.16 -36.93 4.96
N ALA A 57 -6.64 -37.18 3.74
CA ALA A 57 -7.43 -36.22 2.97
C ALA A 57 -8.77 -35.90 3.65
N LYS A 58 -9.38 -36.85 4.39
CA LYS A 58 -10.60 -36.60 5.17
C LYS A 58 -10.32 -35.81 6.45
N GLU A 59 -9.19 -36.08 7.10
CA GLU A 59 -8.74 -35.43 8.34
C GLU A 59 -8.29 -33.98 8.11
N TRP A 60 -7.55 -33.72 7.03
CA TRP A 60 -7.00 -32.41 6.69
C TRP A 60 -7.86 -31.62 5.68
N HIS A 61 -9.09 -32.05 5.39
CA HIS A 61 -9.95 -31.36 4.43
C HIS A 61 -10.30 -29.93 4.90
N PRO A 62 -10.03 -28.86 4.11
CA PRO A 62 -10.21 -27.48 4.57
C PRO A 62 -11.64 -27.15 5.00
N ASP A 63 -12.67 -27.65 4.32
CA ASP A 63 -14.07 -27.41 4.72
C ASP A 63 -14.44 -28.04 6.08
N LYS A 64 -13.72 -29.08 6.53
CA LYS A 64 -14.05 -29.86 7.74
C LYS A 64 -13.10 -29.58 8.89
N ASN A 65 -11.87 -29.16 8.59
CA ASN A 65 -10.82 -28.89 9.54
C ASN A 65 -10.44 -27.41 9.49
N LYS A 66 -10.73 -26.69 10.59
CA LYS A 66 -10.51 -25.24 10.72
C LYS A 66 -9.10 -24.87 11.20
N ASP A 67 -8.19 -25.83 11.33
CA ASP A 67 -6.78 -25.54 11.66
C ASP A 67 -6.12 -24.81 10.46
N PRO A 68 -5.44 -23.66 10.66
CA PRO A 68 -4.74 -22.96 9.58
C PRO A 68 -3.65 -23.81 8.88
N LYS A 69 -3.21 -24.93 9.46
CA LYS A 69 -2.29 -25.88 8.83
C LYS A 69 -2.97 -26.94 7.97
N ALA A 70 -4.30 -27.02 7.98
CA ALA A 70 -5.03 -28.08 7.28
C ALA A 70 -4.85 -27.98 5.75
N GLU A 71 -4.90 -26.78 5.18
CA GLU A 71 -4.62 -26.53 3.76
C GLU A 71 -3.20 -27.00 3.37
N ASP A 72 -2.18 -26.53 4.09
CA ASP A 72 -0.77 -26.94 3.89
C ASP A 72 -0.57 -28.46 3.96
N MET A 73 -1.20 -29.12 4.96
CA MET A 73 -1.10 -30.56 5.15
C MET A 73 -1.84 -31.32 4.05
N PHE A 74 -3.02 -30.88 3.64
CA PHE A 74 -3.78 -31.49 2.54
C PHE A 74 -3.01 -31.40 1.22
N ILE A 75 -2.37 -30.24 0.94
CA ILE A 75 -1.53 -30.06 -0.25
C ILE A 75 -0.34 -31.04 -0.21
N LYS A 76 0.36 -31.15 0.92
CA LYS A 76 1.50 -32.08 1.09
C LYS A 76 1.06 -33.54 0.94
N VAL A 77 -0.06 -33.93 1.54
CA VAL A 77 -0.66 -35.28 1.44
C VAL A 77 -1.03 -35.61 -0.01
N SER A 78 -1.64 -34.67 -0.72
CA SER A 78 -2.06 -34.88 -2.11
C SER A 78 -0.88 -35.00 -3.06
N LYS A 79 0.13 -34.11 -2.94
CA LYS A 79 1.39 -34.21 -3.70
C LYS A 79 2.15 -35.51 -3.42
N SER A 80 2.14 -35.98 -2.17
CA SER A 80 2.77 -37.26 -1.81
C SER A 80 2.05 -38.44 -2.45
N TYR A 81 0.73 -38.43 -2.46
CA TYR A 81 -0.07 -39.44 -3.16
C TYR A 81 0.15 -39.38 -4.68
N GLU A 82 0.29 -38.20 -5.28
CA GLU A 82 0.59 -38.06 -6.71
C GLU A 82 1.93 -38.71 -7.11
N ILE A 83 2.97 -38.58 -6.27
CA ILE A 83 4.27 -39.22 -6.49
C ILE A 83 4.17 -40.75 -6.33
N LEU A 84 3.48 -41.21 -5.29
CA LEU A 84 3.50 -42.62 -4.87
C LEU A 84 2.42 -43.51 -5.52
N SER A 85 1.34 -42.93 -6.05
CA SER A 85 0.18 -43.67 -6.60
C SER A 85 0.41 -44.31 -7.98
N ASN A 86 1.46 -43.90 -8.69
CA ASN A 86 1.87 -44.52 -9.95
C ASN A 86 3.27 -45.14 -9.75
N GLU A 87 3.40 -46.43 -10.07
CA GLU A 87 4.64 -47.19 -9.86
C GLU A 87 5.84 -46.63 -10.65
N GLU A 88 5.62 -46.04 -11.83
CA GLU A 88 6.66 -45.38 -12.62
C GLU A 88 7.16 -44.09 -11.93
N ARG A 89 6.23 -43.25 -11.43
CA ARG A 89 6.57 -42.02 -10.70
C ARG A 89 7.25 -42.32 -9.37
N ARG A 90 6.77 -43.35 -8.67
CA ARG A 90 7.36 -43.87 -7.44
C ARG A 90 8.78 -44.37 -7.67
N SER A 91 8.98 -45.21 -8.69
CA SER A 91 10.30 -45.72 -9.07
C SER A 91 11.26 -44.58 -9.45
N ASN A 92 10.80 -43.60 -10.22
CA ASN A 92 11.62 -42.42 -10.53
C ASN A 92 11.98 -41.60 -9.28
N PHE A 93 11.05 -41.42 -8.35
CA PHE A 93 11.33 -40.76 -7.07
C PHE A 93 12.34 -41.55 -6.22
N ASP A 94 12.15 -42.87 -6.09
CA ASP A 94 13.01 -43.75 -5.30
C ASP A 94 14.44 -43.85 -5.86
N ASN A 95 14.59 -43.79 -7.20
CA ASN A 95 15.89 -43.88 -7.88
C ASN A 95 16.65 -42.55 -7.97
N TYR A 96 15.96 -41.41 -8.11
CA TYR A 96 16.60 -40.12 -8.40
C TYR A 96 16.43 -39.05 -7.31
N GLY A 97 15.62 -39.28 -6.27
CA GLY A 97 15.48 -38.43 -5.07
C GLY A 97 14.80 -37.07 -5.28
N GLN A 98 14.76 -36.54 -6.51
CA GLN A 98 14.10 -35.31 -6.88
C GLN A 98 13.39 -35.43 -8.23
N MET A 99 12.10 -35.09 -8.27
CA MET A 99 11.53 -34.52 -9.48
C MET A 99 11.83 -33.02 -9.48
N ASP A 100 12.92 -32.66 -10.15
CA ASP A 100 13.21 -31.26 -10.47
C ASP A 100 12.24 -30.80 -11.56
N GLU A 101 11.37 -29.85 -11.22
CA GLU A 101 10.29 -29.32 -12.08
C GLU A 101 10.84 -28.52 -13.30
N ASN A 102 12.17 -28.49 -13.47
CA ASN A 102 12.91 -27.76 -14.49
C ASN A 102 13.67 -28.62 -15.52
N GLN A 103 13.62 -29.96 -15.49
CA GLN A 103 14.23 -30.76 -16.56
C GLN A 103 13.34 -30.81 -17.83
N PRO A 104 13.79 -30.25 -18.97
CA PRO A 104 13.07 -30.39 -20.23
C PRO A 104 13.29 -31.81 -20.78
N PHE A 105 12.32 -32.69 -20.61
CA PHE A 105 12.33 -33.99 -21.28
C PHE A 105 12.43 -33.81 -22.80
N GLY A 106 13.41 -34.48 -23.39
CA GLY A 106 13.70 -34.40 -24.82
C GLY A 106 12.53 -34.87 -25.70
N GLN A 107 12.60 -34.50 -26.98
CA GLN A 107 11.58 -34.73 -28.01
C GLN A 107 11.02 -36.17 -28.03
N SER A 108 9.78 -36.34 -27.56
CA SER A 108 8.91 -37.45 -27.98
C SER A 108 7.43 -37.09 -27.89
N GLN A 109 6.84 -36.75 -29.05
CA GLN A 109 5.42 -36.79 -29.41
C GLN A 109 4.36 -36.52 -28.30
N HIS A 110 4.00 -35.24 -28.13
CA HIS A 110 2.66 -34.65 -28.34
C HIS A 110 1.33 -35.32 -27.87
N HIS A 111 1.31 -36.46 -27.17
CA HIS A 111 0.05 -37.12 -26.74
C HIS A 111 -0.01 -37.64 -25.29
N GLY A 112 1.08 -37.61 -24.51
CA GLY A 112 1.10 -38.21 -23.16
C GLY A 112 0.26 -37.48 -22.08
N PHE A 113 0.31 -36.14 -22.02
CA PHE A 113 -0.22 -35.40 -20.86
C PHE A 113 -1.75 -35.25 -20.83
N ARG A 114 -2.45 -35.48 -21.95
CA ARG A 114 -3.92 -35.48 -22.01
C ARG A 114 -4.56 -36.80 -21.56
N GLY A 115 -3.80 -37.91 -21.55
CA GLY A 115 -4.33 -39.22 -21.16
C GLY A 115 -4.64 -39.34 -19.66
N PHE A 116 -3.94 -38.59 -18.82
CA PHE A 116 -4.06 -38.72 -17.35
C PHE A 116 -5.32 -38.04 -16.79
N GLN A 117 -5.82 -36.98 -17.44
CA GLN A 117 -7.05 -36.28 -17.02
C GLN A 117 -8.30 -37.16 -17.15
N ASN A 118 -8.36 -38.04 -18.16
CA ASN A 118 -9.46 -39.02 -18.31
C ASN A 118 -9.34 -40.24 -17.37
N SER A 119 -8.24 -40.42 -16.63
CA SER A 119 -8.10 -41.54 -15.68
C SER A 119 -8.59 -41.22 -14.26
N PHE A 120 -9.11 -40.01 -14.02
CA PHE A 120 -9.70 -39.60 -12.75
C PHE A 120 -11.17 -40.04 -12.55
N TYR A 121 -11.64 -41.04 -13.31
CA TYR A 121 -12.91 -41.73 -13.04
C TYR A 121 -12.82 -42.64 -11.79
N PHE A 122 -12.55 -42.04 -10.63
CA PHE A 122 -12.61 -42.69 -9.33
C PHE A 122 -13.45 -41.87 -8.35
N ASP A 123 -14.76 -42.15 -8.37
CA ASP A 123 -15.70 -41.86 -7.29
C ASP A 123 -15.93 -40.38 -6.95
N GLU A 124 -16.66 -39.68 -7.84
CA GLU A 124 -17.17 -38.30 -7.62
C GLU A 124 -18.01 -38.14 -6.34
N SER A 125 -18.42 -39.25 -5.68
CA SER A 125 -19.24 -39.20 -4.46
C SER A 125 -18.48 -38.81 -3.19
N PHE A 126 -17.13 -38.84 -3.19
CA PHE A 126 -16.36 -38.66 -1.95
C PHE A 126 -15.74 -37.26 -1.74
N PHE A 127 -15.28 -36.60 -2.80
CA PHE A 127 -14.86 -35.19 -2.79
C PHE A 127 -15.16 -34.52 -4.13
N GLN A 128 -16.15 -33.64 -4.13
CA GLN A 128 -16.61 -32.94 -5.34
C GLN A 128 -15.75 -31.69 -5.62
N PHE A 129 -14.49 -31.90 -6.01
CA PHE A 129 -13.61 -30.82 -6.45
C PHE A 129 -13.89 -30.47 -7.92
N PRO A 130 -14.33 -29.24 -8.26
CA PRO A 130 -14.41 -28.78 -9.65
C PRO A 130 -13.00 -28.53 -10.19
N ARG A 131 -12.31 -29.62 -10.58
CA ARG A 131 -10.91 -29.62 -11.02
C ARG A 131 -10.73 -29.71 -12.53
N SER A 132 -11.82 -29.62 -13.29
CA SER A 132 -11.74 -29.23 -14.70
C SER A 132 -11.22 -27.79 -14.75
N ARG A 133 -9.95 -27.60 -15.15
CA ARG A 133 -9.54 -26.32 -15.74
C ARG A 133 -10.45 -26.12 -16.94
N ASP A 134 -11.40 -25.19 -16.84
CA ASP A 134 -12.36 -24.98 -17.91
C ASP A 134 -11.59 -24.59 -19.18
N PHE A 135 -12.05 -25.09 -20.33
CA PHE A 135 -11.40 -24.82 -21.62
C PHE A 135 -11.27 -23.30 -21.88
N ALA A 136 -12.14 -22.50 -21.26
CA ALA A 136 -12.12 -21.04 -21.25
C ALA A 136 -10.86 -20.42 -20.60
N ASP A 137 -10.30 -21.02 -19.55
CA ASP A 137 -9.15 -20.44 -18.83
C ASP A 137 -7.85 -20.50 -19.66
N SER A 138 -7.76 -21.46 -20.58
CA SER A 138 -6.62 -21.61 -21.51
C SER A 138 -6.43 -20.41 -22.45
N LYS A 139 -7.49 -19.64 -22.73
CA LYS A 139 -7.44 -18.41 -23.54
C LYS A 139 -6.66 -17.29 -22.83
N TYR A 140 -6.67 -17.27 -21.51
CA TYR A 140 -6.11 -16.19 -20.69
C TYR A 140 -4.75 -16.56 -20.07
N LEU A 141 -4.27 -17.80 -20.26
CA LEU A 141 -2.98 -18.23 -19.73
C LEU A 141 -1.84 -17.42 -20.36
N LEU A 142 -1.09 -16.70 -19.54
CA LEU A 142 0.02 -15.86 -19.97
C LEU A 142 1.35 -16.57 -19.78
N HIS A 143 2.10 -16.70 -20.87
CA HIS A 143 3.48 -17.17 -20.87
C HIS A 143 4.46 -16.00 -20.80
N HIS A 144 5.61 -16.17 -20.13
CA HIS A 144 6.63 -15.12 -20.00
C HIS A 144 7.04 -14.46 -21.34
N ALA A 145 7.13 -15.23 -22.43
CA ALA A 145 7.48 -14.68 -23.74
C ALA A 145 6.39 -13.74 -24.29
N GLN A 146 5.15 -14.21 -24.33
CA GLN A 146 3.98 -13.45 -24.80
C GLN A 146 3.69 -12.23 -23.93
N PHE A 147 3.92 -12.34 -22.62
CA PHE A 147 3.77 -11.22 -21.70
C PHE A 147 4.70 -10.05 -22.10
N ASN A 148 5.96 -10.35 -22.40
CA ASN A 148 6.95 -9.33 -22.76
C ASN A 148 6.78 -8.79 -24.20
N SER A 149 6.29 -9.60 -25.14
CA SER A 149 6.07 -9.15 -26.54
C SER A 149 4.75 -8.41 -26.75
N ASP A 150 3.68 -8.82 -26.08
CA ASP A 150 2.31 -8.40 -26.40
C ASP A 150 1.70 -7.59 -25.23
N VAL A 151 1.70 -8.16 -24.03
CA VAL A 151 0.97 -7.61 -22.86
C VAL A 151 1.63 -6.34 -22.32
N LEU A 152 2.96 -6.33 -22.15
CA LEU A 152 3.69 -5.16 -21.66
C LEU A 152 3.50 -3.92 -22.56
N PRO A 153 3.76 -3.93 -23.87
CA PRO A 153 3.57 -2.74 -24.70
C PRO A 153 2.10 -2.32 -24.80
N ASP A 154 1.16 -3.27 -24.82
CA ASP A 154 -0.27 -2.97 -24.89
C ASP A 154 -0.85 -2.46 -23.56
N SER A 155 -0.19 -2.71 -22.42
CA SER A 155 -0.56 -2.15 -21.11
C SER A 155 -0.52 -0.61 -21.03
N HIS A 156 0.13 0.04 -22.00
CA HIS A 156 0.11 1.50 -22.16
C HIS A 156 -1.19 2.02 -22.79
N LYS A 157 -1.97 1.15 -23.46
CA LYS A 157 -3.22 1.48 -24.18
C LYS A 157 -4.48 0.90 -23.53
N ARG A 158 -4.37 -0.19 -22.76
CA ARG A 158 -5.46 -0.69 -21.91
C ARG A 158 -4.93 -1.26 -20.59
N PRO A 159 -5.69 -1.17 -19.48
CA PRO A 159 -5.34 -1.86 -18.26
C PRO A 159 -5.50 -3.37 -18.42
N TYR A 160 -4.69 -4.13 -17.70
CA TYR A 160 -4.80 -5.58 -17.58
C TYR A 160 -5.12 -5.98 -16.14
N LEU A 161 -6.04 -6.95 -16.00
CA LEU A 161 -6.34 -7.66 -14.75
C LEU A 161 -5.76 -9.08 -14.84
N ILE A 162 -4.82 -9.40 -13.96
CA ILE A 162 -4.08 -10.66 -13.97
C ILE A 162 -4.34 -11.42 -12.66
N LYS A 163 -4.86 -12.64 -12.75
CA LYS A 163 -4.99 -13.56 -11.60
C LYS A 163 -3.80 -14.52 -11.57
N VAL A 164 -3.14 -14.61 -10.42
CA VAL A 164 -2.07 -15.58 -10.17
C VAL A 164 -2.63 -16.75 -9.37
N THR A 165 -2.61 -17.95 -9.96
CA THR A 165 -3.17 -19.19 -9.38
C THR A 165 -2.10 -20.25 -9.18
N SER A 166 -2.51 -21.38 -8.58
CA SER A 166 -1.73 -22.61 -8.46
C SER A 166 -2.69 -23.80 -8.46
N GLU A 167 -2.27 -24.94 -8.99
CA GLU A 167 -3.07 -26.19 -9.03
C GLU A 167 -3.44 -26.73 -7.62
N TRP A 168 -2.73 -26.25 -6.60
CA TRP A 168 -2.86 -26.63 -5.19
C TRP A 168 -3.17 -25.40 -4.33
N CYS A 169 -4.30 -24.74 -4.60
CA CYS A 169 -4.73 -23.50 -3.93
C CYS A 169 -6.26 -23.53 -3.71
N PHE A 170 -6.73 -23.65 -2.47
CA PHE A 170 -8.18 -23.74 -2.20
C PHE A 170 -8.86 -22.38 -2.25
N ALA A 171 -8.19 -21.35 -1.75
CA ALA A 171 -8.62 -19.97 -1.91
C ALA A 171 -8.80 -19.57 -3.40
N CYS A 172 -8.04 -20.18 -4.32
CA CYS A 172 -8.22 -19.96 -5.77
C CYS A 172 -9.57 -20.50 -6.28
N ILE A 173 -10.07 -21.62 -5.74
CA ILE A 173 -11.38 -22.20 -6.10
C ILE A 173 -12.50 -21.26 -5.64
N HIS A 174 -12.40 -20.68 -4.44
CA HIS A 174 -13.41 -19.78 -3.89
C HIS A 174 -13.54 -18.46 -4.65
N ILE A 175 -12.45 -17.93 -5.22
CA ILE A 175 -12.51 -16.70 -6.03
C ILE A 175 -12.97 -16.94 -7.48
N GLU A 176 -12.99 -18.19 -7.94
CA GLU A 176 -13.25 -18.52 -9.36
C GLU A 176 -14.62 -18.05 -9.89
N PRO A 177 -15.74 -18.17 -9.14
CA PRO A 177 -17.03 -17.67 -9.61
C PRO A 177 -17.04 -16.14 -9.78
N VAL A 178 -16.50 -15.42 -8.79
CA VAL A 178 -16.39 -13.94 -8.80
C VAL A 178 -15.46 -13.47 -9.92
N TRP A 179 -14.35 -14.19 -10.13
CA TRP A 179 -13.43 -13.93 -11.24
C TRP A 179 -14.13 -14.07 -12.59
N LYS A 180 -14.87 -15.17 -12.82
CA LYS A 180 -15.59 -15.40 -14.09
C LYS A 180 -16.67 -14.36 -14.35
N GLU A 181 -17.45 -13.96 -13.34
CA GLU A 181 -18.42 -12.87 -13.46
C GLU A 181 -17.73 -11.53 -13.80
N THR A 182 -16.63 -11.22 -13.11
CA THR A 182 -15.85 -9.98 -13.34
C THR A 182 -15.24 -9.96 -14.74
N VAL A 183 -14.71 -11.08 -15.24
CA VAL A 183 -14.17 -11.20 -16.60
C VAL A 183 -15.26 -10.97 -17.66
N GLN A 184 -16.46 -11.52 -17.45
CA GLN A 184 -17.60 -11.31 -18.36
C GLN A 184 -18.05 -9.85 -18.42
N GLU A 185 -17.91 -9.08 -17.34
CA GLU A 185 -18.19 -7.64 -17.33
C GLU A 185 -17.05 -6.82 -17.96
N LEU A 186 -15.78 -7.09 -17.60
CA LEU A 186 -14.65 -6.23 -17.94
C LEU A 186 -14.02 -6.50 -19.33
N GLU A 187 -14.04 -7.74 -19.83
CA GLU A 187 -13.50 -8.06 -21.15
C GLU A 187 -14.23 -7.31 -22.29
N PRO A 188 -15.59 -7.22 -22.33
CA PRO A 188 -16.30 -6.44 -23.35
C PRO A 188 -16.03 -4.93 -23.28
N LEU A 189 -15.63 -4.41 -22.11
CA LEU A 189 -15.13 -3.03 -21.95
C LEU A 189 -13.68 -2.88 -22.43
N GLY A 190 -13.03 -3.98 -22.79
CA GLY A 190 -11.67 -4.07 -23.34
C GLY A 190 -10.57 -3.89 -22.30
N VAL A 191 -10.83 -4.29 -21.06
CA VAL A 191 -9.76 -4.61 -20.09
C VAL A 191 -9.07 -5.89 -20.56
N GLY A 192 -7.74 -5.94 -20.53
CA GLY A 192 -6.99 -7.16 -20.83
C GLY A 192 -7.08 -8.15 -19.67
N ILE A 193 -7.30 -9.44 -19.96
CA ILE A 193 -7.44 -10.48 -18.92
C ILE A 193 -6.27 -11.44 -19.01
N GLY A 194 -5.64 -11.75 -17.87
CA GLY A 194 -4.54 -12.69 -17.77
C GLY A 194 -4.67 -13.67 -16.60
N ILE A 195 -4.14 -14.87 -16.79
CA ILE A 195 -3.99 -15.89 -15.76
C ILE A 195 -2.53 -16.37 -15.78
N VAL A 196 -1.87 -16.36 -14.63
CA VAL A 196 -0.49 -16.85 -14.47
C VAL A 196 -0.50 -17.98 -13.46
N ASP A 197 -0.01 -19.15 -13.83
CA ASP A 197 0.12 -20.27 -12.90
C ASP A 197 1.52 -20.27 -12.25
N LEU A 198 1.57 -20.23 -10.92
CA LEU A 198 2.80 -20.25 -10.12
C LEU A 198 3.61 -21.53 -10.25
N GLY A 199 2.98 -22.66 -10.60
CA GLY A 199 3.68 -23.90 -10.88
C GLY A 199 4.43 -23.83 -12.21
N TYR A 200 3.72 -23.44 -13.27
CA TYR A 200 4.20 -23.50 -14.65
C TYR A 200 5.04 -22.27 -15.07
N GLU A 201 4.61 -21.06 -14.74
CA GLU A 201 5.21 -19.79 -15.20
C GLU A 201 5.93 -19.04 -14.07
N ARG A 202 6.73 -19.76 -13.28
CA ARG A 202 7.54 -19.20 -12.16
C ARG A 202 8.35 -17.96 -12.55
N ARG A 203 8.87 -17.90 -13.77
CA ARG A 203 9.63 -16.73 -14.27
C ARG A 203 8.77 -15.49 -14.37
N LEU A 204 7.56 -15.60 -14.94
CA LEU A 204 6.61 -14.50 -15.06
C LEU A 204 6.05 -14.12 -13.69
N ALA A 205 5.71 -15.11 -12.84
CA ALA A 205 5.26 -14.84 -11.48
C ALA A 205 6.30 -14.03 -10.68
N ASN A 206 7.59 -14.40 -10.77
CA ASN A 206 8.68 -13.64 -10.16
C ASN A 206 8.87 -12.25 -10.79
N GLN A 207 8.74 -12.10 -12.11
CA GLN A 207 8.78 -10.79 -12.80
C GLN A 207 7.65 -9.86 -12.32
N LEU A 208 6.48 -10.43 -12.01
CA LEU A 208 5.32 -9.73 -11.45
C LEU A 208 5.40 -9.54 -9.92
N GLY A 209 6.47 -9.97 -9.24
CA GLY A 209 6.58 -9.94 -7.77
C GLY A 209 5.59 -10.88 -7.04
N ALA A 210 4.90 -11.75 -7.78
CA ALA A 210 3.84 -12.61 -7.26
C ALA A 210 4.43 -13.91 -6.71
N HIS A 211 4.59 -13.99 -5.39
CA HIS A 211 5.19 -15.17 -4.74
C HIS A 211 4.18 -16.08 -4.01
N ARG A 212 2.88 -15.74 -4.02
CA ARG A 212 1.82 -16.48 -3.33
C ARG A 212 0.54 -16.54 -4.18
N ALA A 213 -0.22 -17.64 -4.07
CA ALA A 213 -1.55 -17.78 -4.66
C ALA A 213 -2.63 -17.77 -3.55
N PRO A 214 -3.83 -17.22 -3.81
CA PRO A 214 -4.18 -16.40 -4.95
C PRO A 214 -3.58 -14.99 -4.80
N SER A 215 -3.14 -14.39 -5.90
CA SER A 215 -2.86 -12.95 -5.98
C SER A 215 -3.63 -12.36 -7.17
N ILE A 216 -4.21 -11.18 -7.02
CA ILE A 216 -4.83 -10.45 -8.13
C ILE A 216 -4.01 -9.18 -8.36
N ILE A 217 -3.71 -8.91 -9.62
CA ILE A 217 -2.72 -7.93 -10.05
C ILE A 217 -3.33 -7.03 -11.13
N GLY A 218 -3.11 -5.73 -10.98
CA GLY A 218 -3.32 -4.74 -12.02
C GLY A 218 -2.03 -4.48 -12.78
N LEU A 219 -2.13 -4.26 -14.10
CA LEU A 219 -1.00 -3.83 -14.92
C LEU A 219 -1.42 -2.66 -15.83
N VAL A 220 -0.76 -1.51 -15.65
CA VAL A 220 -0.99 -0.27 -16.43
C VAL A 220 0.32 0.45 -16.69
N ASN A 221 0.59 0.84 -17.94
CA ASN A 221 1.85 1.47 -18.36
C ASN A 221 3.11 0.70 -17.91
N GLY A 222 3.08 -0.64 -17.95
CA GLY A 222 4.14 -1.51 -17.45
C GLY A 222 4.27 -1.61 -15.92
N ARG A 223 3.48 -0.84 -15.14
CA ARG A 223 3.49 -0.88 -13.68
C ARG A 223 2.53 -1.92 -13.14
N VAL A 224 3.05 -2.74 -12.23
CA VAL A 224 2.36 -3.82 -11.52
C VAL A 224 1.80 -3.28 -10.21
N THR A 225 0.53 -3.55 -9.91
CA THR A 225 -0.12 -3.17 -8.65
C THR A 225 -0.86 -4.36 -8.06
N PHE A 226 -0.81 -4.53 -6.73
CA PHE A 226 -1.48 -5.66 -6.06
C PHE A 226 -2.86 -5.26 -5.53
N PHE A 227 -3.84 -6.15 -5.72
CA PHE A 227 -5.16 -6.01 -5.13
C PHE A 227 -5.17 -6.58 -3.70
N HIS A 228 -5.58 -5.76 -2.73
CA HIS A 228 -5.50 -6.07 -1.30
C HIS A 228 -6.86 -6.20 -0.59
N GLN A 229 -7.97 -5.90 -1.28
CA GLN A 229 -9.31 -5.92 -0.70
C GLN A 229 -9.96 -7.31 -0.76
N ALA A 230 -11.16 -7.47 -0.20
CA ALA A 230 -11.95 -8.69 -0.36
C ALA A 230 -12.31 -8.87 -1.84
N VAL A 231 -12.11 -10.09 -2.38
CA VAL A 231 -12.36 -10.40 -3.80
C VAL A 231 -13.87 -10.45 -4.06
N VAL A 232 -14.39 -9.30 -4.48
CA VAL A 232 -15.80 -9.02 -4.80
C VAL A 232 -15.81 -8.23 -6.11
N ARG A 233 -16.78 -8.50 -6.99
CA ARG A 233 -16.84 -7.91 -8.34
C ARG A 233 -16.74 -6.39 -8.32
N GLU A 234 -17.48 -5.73 -7.42
CA GLU A 234 -17.51 -4.28 -7.27
C GLU A 234 -16.13 -3.72 -6.88
N HIS A 235 -15.41 -4.38 -5.98
CA HIS A 235 -14.04 -3.98 -5.61
C HIS A 235 -13.03 -4.22 -6.75
N LEU A 236 -13.17 -5.30 -7.53
CA LEU A 236 -12.31 -5.56 -8.69
C LEU A 236 -12.53 -4.55 -9.82
N ARG A 237 -13.80 -4.17 -10.05
CA ARG A 237 -14.15 -3.09 -10.97
C ARG A 237 -13.60 -1.74 -10.51
N GLN A 238 -13.78 -1.40 -9.24
CA GLN A 238 -13.22 -0.17 -8.66
C GLN A 238 -11.69 -0.17 -8.74
N PHE A 239 -11.04 -1.29 -8.44
CA PHE A 239 -9.58 -1.42 -8.56
C PHE A 239 -9.10 -1.07 -9.97
N ILE A 240 -9.72 -1.60 -11.03
CA ILE A 240 -9.38 -1.24 -12.42
C ILE A 240 -9.62 0.25 -12.70
N GLU A 241 -10.66 0.86 -12.13
CA GLU A 241 -10.91 2.29 -12.25
C GLU A 241 -9.85 3.14 -11.54
N ASP A 242 -9.35 2.68 -10.39
CA ASP A 242 -8.27 3.32 -9.60
C ASP A 242 -6.89 3.17 -10.27
N LEU A 243 -6.67 2.17 -11.13
CA LEU A 243 -5.44 2.06 -11.93
C LEU A 243 -5.33 3.13 -13.03
N LEU A 244 -6.45 3.75 -13.42
CA LEU A 244 -6.49 4.72 -14.51
C LEU A 244 -6.05 6.12 -14.01
N PRO A 245 -5.26 6.87 -14.80
CA PRO A 245 -4.88 8.24 -14.43
C PRO A 245 -6.11 9.14 -14.16
N GLN A 246 -6.10 9.85 -13.02
CA GLN A 246 -7.26 10.63 -12.55
C GLN A 246 -7.72 11.72 -13.54
N LYS A 247 -6.82 12.26 -14.37
CA LYS A 247 -7.09 13.34 -15.35
C LYS A 247 -7.31 12.84 -16.79
N LEU A 248 -7.89 11.65 -16.97
CA LEU A 248 -8.25 11.15 -18.32
C LEU A 248 -9.47 11.83 -18.93
N VAL A 249 -10.46 12.17 -18.11
CA VAL A 249 -11.75 12.73 -18.55
C VAL A 249 -12.08 13.93 -17.69
N GLU A 250 -12.22 15.09 -18.32
CA GLU A 250 -12.58 16.34 -17.63
C GLU A 250 -14.10 16.46 -17.49
N LYS A 251 -14.59 16.92 -16.33
CA LYS A 251 -16.01 17.27 -16.16
C LYS A 251 -16.27 18.64 -16.79
N ILE A 252 -17.20 18.69 -17.73
CA ILE A 252 -17.51 19.87 -18.54
C ILE A 252 -18.87 20.44 -18.14
N THR A 253 -18.93 21.76 -18.04
CA THR A 253 -20.13 22.52 -17.66
C THR A 253 -20.34 23.74 -18.56
N ASP A 254 -21.51 24.37 -18.48
CA ASP A 254 -21.85 25.62 -19.21
C ASP A 254 -20.78 26.73 -19.08
N ASN A 255 -19.98 26.73 -18.02
CA ASN A 255 -18.92 27.72 -17.78
C ASN A 255 -17.54 27.34 -18.35
N ASN A 256 -17.23 26.04 -18.50
CA ASN A 256 -15.88 25.57 -18.86
C ASN A 256 -15.78 25.08 -20.33
N TYR A 257 -16.89 24.74 -20.97
CA TYR A 257 -16.85 24.04 -22.26
C TYR A 257 -16.12 24.80 -23.37
N LEU A 258 -16.21 26.14 -23.41
CA LEU A 258 -15.49 26.95 -24.41
C LEU A 258 -13.97 26.84 -24.22
N ALA A 259 -13.47 26.93 -22.98
CA ALA A 259 -12.04 26.79 -22.69
C ALA A 259 -11.54 25.37 -23.00
N PHE A 260 -12.36 24.35 -22.73
CA PHE A 260 -12.05 22.97 -23.08
C PHE A 260 -11.99 22.76 -24.60
N LEU A 261 -12.97 23.26 -25.36
CA LEU A 261 -13.01 23.11 -26.82
C LEU A 261 -11.91 23.93 -27.52
N ASP A 262 -11.64 25.16 -27.08
CA ASP A 262 -10.62 26.03 -27.68
C ASP A 262 -9.18 25.56 -27.43
N SER A 263 -8.93 24.72 -26.42
CA SER A 263 -7.59 24.22 -26.05
C SER A 263 -6.83 23.42 -27.13
N TRP A 264 -7.47 23.12 -28.28
CA TRP A 264 -6.89 22.38 -29.40
C TRP A 264 -5.56 22.95 -29.92
N HIS A 265 -5.38 24.28 -29.85
CA HIS A 265 -4.17 24.95 -30.35
C HIS A 265 -2.93 24.69 -29.49
N VAL A 266 -3.11 24.49 -28.17
CA VAL A 266 -2.01 24.13 -27.25
C VAL A 266 -1.70 22.64 -27.37
N GLU A 267 -2.72 21.79 -27.22
CA GLU A 267 -2.53 20.35 -27.09
C GLU A 267 -2.40 19.59 -28.41
N ASN A 268 -2.79 20.20 -29.54
CA ASN A 268 -2.79 19.59 -30.88
C ASN A 268 -3.66 18.32 -30.99
N LYS A 269 -4.81 18.32 -30.32
CA LYS A 269 -5.75 17.19 -30.23
C LYS A 269 -7.19 17.62 -30.52
N PRO A 270 -7.99 16.80 -31.22
CA PRO A 270 -9.45 16.90 -31.20
C PRO A 270 -10.04 16.71 -29.80
N SER A 271 -11.25 17.22 -29.60
CA SER A 271 -11.98 17.16 -28.32
C SER A 271 -13.29 16.38 -28.49
N VAL A 272 -13.49 15.37 -27.65
CA VAL A 272 -14.71 14.54 -27.63
C VAL A 272 -15.50 14.83 -26.37
N LEU A 273 -16.80 15.10 -26.52
CA LEU A 273 -17.73 15.31 -25.41
C LEU A 273 -18.76 14.17 -25.38
N LEU A 274 -18.81 13.42 -24.28
CA LEU A 274 -19.90 12.48 -23.98
C LEU A 274 -20.94 13.16 -23.08
N PHE A 275 -22.19 13.08 -23.49
CA PHE A 275 -23.36 13.52 -22.75
C PHE A 275 -24.13 12.29 -22.28
N ASP A 276 -24.34 12.14 -20.98
CA ASP A 276 -25.14 11.05 -20.41
C ASP A 276 -25.90 11.52 -19.15
N GLN A 277 -26.96 10.82 -18.77
CA GLN A 277 -27.80 11.15 -17.60
C GLN A 277 -27.17 10.76 -16.26
N VAL A 278 -26.07 10.00 -16.28
CA VAL A 278 -25.42 9.47 -15.08
C VAL A 278 -24.41 10.51 -14.54
N PRO A 279 -24.41 10.87 -13.25
CA PRO A 279 -23.48 11.87 -12.71
C PRO A 279 -22.01 11.38 -12.59
N ILE A 280 -21.81 10.08 -12.77
CA ILE A 280 -20.52 9.38 -12.71
C ILE A 280 -20.13 8.96 -14.12
N VAL A 281 -18.90 9.32 -14.53
CA VAL A 281 -18.34 8.97 -15.85
C VAL A 281 -18.29 7.44 -16.02
N PRO A 282 -18.95 6.86 -17.03
CA PRO A 282 -18.94 5.40 -17.23
C PRO A 282 -17.52 4.85 -17.44
N LEU A 283 -17.21 3.70 -16.82
CA LEU A 283 -15.91 3.04 -16.95
C LEU A 283 -15.52 2.79 -18.42
N LEU A 284 -16.49 2.46 -19.27
CA LEU A 284 -16.29 2.32 -20.72
C LEU A 284 -15.66 3.57 -21.34
N PHE A 285 -16.17 4.75 -20.99
CA PHE A 285 -15.66 6.02 -21.51
C PHE A 285 -14.26 6.35 -20.97
N LYS A 286 -13.98 5.99 -19.71
CA LYS A 286 -12.62 6.11 -19.12
C LYS A 286 -11.62 5.18 -19.82
N LEU A 287 -12.03 3.96 -20.17
CA LEU A 287 -11.17 2.98 -20.88
C LEU A 287 -10.90 3.39 -22.33
N THR A 288 -11.90 3.92 -23.04
CA THR A 288 -11.68 4.49 -24.39
C THR A 288 -10.83 5.76 -24.31
N ALA A 289 -11.04 6.62 -23.31
CA ALA A 289 -10.19 7.79 -23.08
C ALA A 289 -8.73 7.40 -22.80
N PHE A 290 -8.48 6.35 -22.01
CA PHE A 290 -7.14 5.83 -21.78
C PHE A 290 -6.47 5.33 -23.06
N ALA A 291 -7.20 4.60 -23.92
CA ALA A 291 -6.68 4.06 -25.17
C ALA A 291 -6.31 5.12 -26.22
N PHE A 292 -7.02 6.26 -26.23
CA PHE A 292 -6.82 7.36 -27.18
C PHE A 292 -6.22 8.64 -26.56
N ARG A 293 -5.76 8.59 -25.31
CA ARG A 293 -5.26 9.74 -24.53
C ARG A 293 -4.19 10.58 -25.25
N ASP A 294 -3.38 9.93 -26.09
CA ASP A 294 -2.26 10.54 -26.80
C ASP A 294 -2.72 11.28 -28.08
N TYR A 295 -3.94 11.01 -28.56
CA TYR A 295 -4.51 11.57 -29.80
C TYR A 295 -5.69 12.52 -29.57
N VAL A 296 -6.53 12.27 -28.55
CA VAL A 296 -7.84 12.94 -28.36
C VAL A 296 -8.05 13.32 -26.90
N ARG A 297 -8.63 14.50 -26.64
CA ARG A 297 -9.09 14.96 -25.32
C ARG A 297 -10.51 14.49 -25.07
N PHE A 298 -10.82 14.05 -23.86
CA PHE A 298 -12.13 13.53 -23.48
C PHE A 298 -12.76 14.39 -22.38
N GLY A 299 -13.99 14.85 -22.62
CA GLY A 299 -14.81 15.60 -21.69
C GLY A 299 -16.15 14.91 -21.46
N TYR A 300 -16.72 15.10 -20.27
CA TYR A 300 -17.98 14.51 -19.85
C TYR A 300 -18.96 15.57 -19.36
N VAL A 301 -20.16 15.57 -19.92
CA VAL A 301 -21.27 16.45 -19.54
C VAL A 301 -22.37 15.62 -18.88
N ASP A 302 -22.70 15.95 -17.64
CA ASP A 302 -23.85 15.41 -16.93
C ASP A 302 -25.12 16.10 -17.44
N GLN A 303 -26.03 15.34 -18.06
CA GLN A 303 -27.32 15.84 -18.55
C GLN A 303 -28.34 16.07 -17.41
N GLY A 304 -28.15 15.44 -16.25
CA GLY A 304 -29.02 15.57 -15.09
C GLY A 304 -28.78 16.84 -14.29
N ASP A 305 -27.64 17.50 -14.48
CA ASP A 305 -27.31 18.75 -13.80
C ASP A 305 -28.08 19.94 -14.41
N THR A 306 -28.81 20.65 -13.55
CA THR A 306 -29.55 21.87 -13.91
C THR A 306 -28.64 23.00 -14.41
N HIS A 307 -27.35 22.98 -14.06
CA HIS A 307 -26.35 23.94 -14.51
C HIS A 307 -25.84 23.73 -15.94
N ASN A 308 -26.21 22.65 -16.63
CA ASN A 308 -25.74 22.35 -17.99
C ASN A 308 -26.80 22.60 -19.09
N THR A 309 -27.88 23.31 -18.75
CA THR A 309 -29.04 23.46 -19.65
C THR A 309 -28.78 24.35 -20.86
N ARG A 310 -27.77 25.22 -20.86
CA ARG A 310 -27.41 26.01 -22.05
C ARG A 310 -26.69 25.16 -23.08
N LEU A 311 -25.70 24.37 -22.65
CA LEU A 311 -24.87 23.53 -23.51
C LEU A 311 -25.71 22.41 -24.16
N LEU A 312 -26.66 21.81 -23.42
CA LEU A 312 -27.63 20.84 -23.97
C LEU A 312 -28.50 21.45 -25.08
N ARG A 313 -28.96 22.70 -24.91
CA ARG A 313 -29.77 23.41 -25.93
C ARG A 313 -28.94 23.83 -27.14
N GLN A 314 -27.71 24.28 -26.92
CA GLN A 314 -26.79 24.75 -27.96
C GLN A 314 -26.48 23.67 -28.99
N PHE A 315 -26.22 22.44 -28.54
CA PHE A 315 -25.94 21.30 -29.43
C PHE A 315 -27.17 20.41 -29.69
N ASN A 316 -28.37 20.87 -29.33
CA ASN A 316 -29.65 20.17 -29.53
C ASN A 316 -29.63 18.71 -29.04
N ILE A 317 -29.11 18.47 -27.83
CA ILE A 317 -28.88 17.14 -27.29
C ILE A 317 -30.18 16.53 -26.78
N ASN A 318 -30.54 15.39 -27.36
CA ASN A 318 -31.67 14.57 -26.92
C ASN A 318 -31.30 13.81 -25.64
N THR A 319 -32.06 14.05 -24.56
CA THR A 319 -31.78 13.47 -23.25
C THR A 319 -32.06 11.96 -23.16
N TYR A 320 -32.84 11.37 -24.06
CA TYR A 320 -33.30 9.98 -23.95
C TYR A 320 -32.25 8.89 -24.27
N ALA A 321 -31.05 9.27 -24.70
CA ALA A 321 -29.94 8.35 -24.96
C ALA A 321 -28.59 9.11 -24.91
N PRO A 322 -27.51 8.46 -24.44
CA PRO A 322 -26.20 9.10 -24.40
C PRO A 322 -25.73 9.46 -25.82
N THR A 323 -25.17 10.66 -25.93
CA THR A 323 -24.75 11.27 -27.21
C THR A 323 -23.29 11.68 -27.10
N MET A 324 -22.49 11.32 -28.09
CA MET A 324 -21.08 11.68 -28.15
C MET A 324 -20.84 12.59 -29.36
N LEU A 325 -20.26 13.76 -29.10
CA LEU A 325 -19.90 14.76 -30.10
C LEU A 325 -18.39 14.81 -30.26
N LEU A 326 -17.91 15.05 -31.48
CA LEU A 326 -16.49 15.28 -31.74
C LEU A 326 -16.25 16.65 -32.38
N PHE A 327 -15.37 17.43 -31.76
CA PHE A 327 -14.92 18.74 -32.20
C PHE A 327 -13.46 18.68 -32.63
N LYS A 328 -13.08 19.55 -33.58
CA LYS A 328 -11.69 19.71 -34.02
C LYS A 328 -11.33 21.19 -33.87
N GLU A 329 -10.94 21.88 -34.94
CA GLU A 329 -10.65 23.32 -34.92
C GLU A 329 -11.91 24.20 -34.86
N ASP A 330 -13.08 23.70 -35.29
CA ASP A 330 -14.38 24.38 -35.13
C ASP A 330 -14.99 23.99 -33.77
N THR A 331 -15.27 24.99 -32.94
CA THR A 331 -15.87 24.85 -31.60
C THR A 331 -17.39 25.07 -31.60
N GLU A 332 -17.95 25.67 -32.66
CA GLU A 332 -19.39 25.91 -32.78
C GLU A 332 -20.12 24.68 -33.31
N LYS A 333 -19.50 23.92 -34.22
CA LYS A 333 -20.11 22.77 -34.89
C LYS A 333 -19.31 21.49 -34.67
N PRO A 334 -19.92 20.42 -34.14
CA PRO A 334 -19.27 19.12 -34.11
C PRO A 334 -19.08 18.59 -35.54
N VAL A 335 -17.94 17.94 -35.75
CA VAL A 335 -17.57 17.29 -37.03
C VAL A 335 -18.30 15.97 -37.20
N ASP A 336 -18.56 15.26 -36.09
CA ASP A 336 -19.21 13.96 -36.07
C ASP A 336 -20.05 13.80 -34.80
N ILE A 337 -21.15 13.05 -34.89
CA ILE A 337 -22.14 12.86 -33.82
C ILE A 337 -22.59 11.41 -33.83
N ILE A 338 -22.55 10.75 -32.66
CA ILE A 338 -23.12 9.43 -32.47
C ILE A 338 -24.03 9.38 -31.25
N GLN A 339 -25.23 8.81 -31.42
CA GLN A 339 -26.21 8.61 -30.35
C GLN A 339 -26.72 7.17 -30.38
N ALA A 340 -26.50 6.41 -29.31
CA ALA A 340 -27.03 5.06 -29.17
C ALA A 340 -27.23 4.68 -27.69
N ARG A 341 -28.33 3.98 -27.38
CA ARG A 341 -28.52 3.39 -26.05
C ARG A 341 -27.60 2.18 -25.89
N GLY A 342 -26.78 2.18 -24.85
CA GLY A 342 -25.80 1.11 -24.61
C GLY A 342 -24.70 1.05 -25.68
N MET A 343 -24.08 2.20 -25.99
CA MET A 343 -22.90 2.26 -26.87
C MET A 343 -21.87 1.19 -26.46
N LYS A 344 -21.51 0.32 -27.40
CA LYS A 344 -20.47 -0.70 -27.21
C LYS A 344 -19.09 -0.11 -27.52
N ARG A 345 -18.06 -0.67 -26.89
CA ARG A 345 -16.65 -0.27 -27.13
C ARG A 345 -16.29 -0.14 -28.60
N GLN A 346 -16.62 -1.14 -29.43
CA GLN A 346 -16.30 -1.16 -30.87
C GLN A 346 -16.79 0.11 -31.59
N ILE A 347 -18.00 0.57 -31.27
CA ILE A 347 -18.62 1.74 -31.89
C ILE A 347 -17.88 3.03 -31.47
N MET A 348 -17.46 3.12 -30.21
CA MET A 348 -16.70 4.25 -29.70
C MET A 348 -15.26 4.29 -30.24
N ASP A 349 -14.59 3.13 -30.28
CA ASP A 349 -13.25 2.97 -30.84
C ASP A 349 -13.25 3.31 -32.36
N GLU A 350 -14.28 2.89 -33.11
CA GLU A 350 -14.47 3.25 -34.53
C GLU A 350 -14.68 4.77 -34.71
N PHE A 351 -15.63 5.36 -33.98
CA PHE A 351 -15.94 6.80 -34.03
C PHE A 351 -14.71 7.68 -33.75
N VAL A 352 -13.95 7.34 -32.69
CA VAL A 352 -12.72 8.08 -32.33
C VAL A 352 -11.60 7.81 -33.34
N SER A 353 -11.39 6.57 -33.77
CA SER A 353 -10.29 6.23 -34.69
C SER A 353 -10.43 6.87 -36.09
N ASN A 354 -11.67 7.01 -36.60
CA ASN A 354 -11.96 7.72 -37.85
C ASN A 354 -11.63 9.22 -37.77
N ASN A 355 -11.64 9.80 -36.57
CA ASN A 355 -11.54 11.23 -36.33
C ASN A 355 -10.37 11.67 -35.44
N LYS A 356 -9.41 10.78 -35.14
CA LYS A 356 -8.30 10.97 -34.20
C LYS A 356 -7.30 12.11 -34.50
N PHE A 357 -7.48 12.84 -35.60
CA PHE A 357 -6.65 13.97 -36.00
C PHE A 357 -7.51 15.20 -36.33
N LEU A 358 -6.93 16.37 -36.05
CA LEU A 358 -7.39 17.68 -36.52
C LEU A 358 -7.46 17.74 -38.06
N GLN A 359 -8.08 18.78 -38.65
CA GLN A 359 -8.05 18.97 -40.11
C GLN A 359 -6.61 19.21 -40.59
N VAL A 360 -5.87 20.04 -39.84
CA VAL A 360 -4.48 20.40 -40.10
C VAL A 360 -3.67 20.31 -38.79
N PRO A 361 -3.25 19.11 -38.36
CA PRO A 361 -2.44 18.95 -37.17
C PRO A 361 -1.06 19.62 -37.29
N ARG A 362 -0.53 20.10 -36.16
CA ARG A 362 0.87 20.46 -36.00
C ARG A 362 1.73 19.19 -36.01
N LEU A 363 2.86 19.17 -36.72
CA LEU A 363 3.82 18.05 -36.61
C LEU A 363 4.73 18.26 -35.41
N VAL A 364 4.39 17.60 -34.31
CA VAL A 364 5.05 17.79 -33.00
C VAL A 364 5.99 16.65 -32.62
N ASN A 365 5.86 15.47 -33.25
CA ASN A 365 6.73 14.32 -33.00
C ASN A 365 6.85 13.43 -34.24
N GLN A 366 7.83 12.52 -34.22
CA GLN A 366 8.12 11.61 -35.32
C GLN A 366 6.95 10.62 -35.59
N GLN A 367 6.30 10.11 -34.54
CA GLN A 367 5.20 9.15 -34.67
C GLN A 367 3.99 9.71 -35.43
N LEU A 368 3.58 10.94 -35.10
CA LEU A 368 2.49 11.65 -35.78
C LEU A 368 2.84 11.91 -37.25
N PHE A 369 4.09 12.24 -37.55
CA PHE A 369 4.56 12.41 -38.93
C PHE A 369 4.58 11.09 -39.71
N ASP A 370 4.94 9.97 -39.08
CA ASP A 370 4.88 8.64 -39.68
C ASP A 370 3.43 8.18 -39.97
N GLU A 371 2.46 8.54 -39.12
CA GLU A 371 1.05 8.22 -39.33
C GLU A 371 0.36 9.11 -40.37
N LEU A 372 0.58 10.43 -40.34
CA LEU A 372 0.00 11.38 -41.29
C LEU A 372 0.63 11.25 -42.68
N CYS A 373 1.95 11.09 -42.70
CA CYS A 373 2.78 11.01 -43.90
C CYS A 373 3.48 9.64 -43.92
N PRO A 374 2.78 8.54 -44.25
CA PRO A 374 3.39 7.22 -44.31
C PRO A 374 4.35 7.11 -45.50
N VAL A 375 5.39 6.30 -45.32
CA VAL A 375 6.31 5.93 -46.42
C VAL A 375 5.54 5.19 -47.51
N LYS A 376 5.84 5.49 -48.78
CA LYS A 376 5.23 4.87 -49.95
C LYS A 376 5.37 3.34 -49.95
N GLN A 377 4.27 2.63 -49.68
CA GLN A 377 4.21 1.16 -49.73
C GLN A 377 3.90 0.62 -51.14
N PHE A 378 2.93 1.22 -51.88
CA PHE A 378 2.49 0.73 -53.20
C PHE A 378 2.10 1.87 -54.15
N HIS A 379 2.26 1.66 -55.46
CA HIS A 379 1.98 2.66 -56.50
C HIS A 379 0.54 3.20 -56.54
N ARG A 380 -0.46 2.41 -56.10
CA ARG A 380 -1.89 2.77 -56.14
C ARG A 380 -2.40 3.52 -54.89
N ARG A 381 -1.57 3.72 -53.86
CA ARG A 381 -1.95 4.40 -52.61
C ARG A 381 -0.88 5.44 -52.21
N ARG A 382 -0.54 6.33 -53.13
CA ARG A 382 0.28 7.51 -52.78
C ARG A 382 -0.52 8.39 -51.83
N LYS A 383 0.13 8.90 -50.79
CA LYS A 383 -0.36 10.00 -49.98
C LYS A 383 0.65 11.13 -50.08
N TYR A 384 0.18 12.35 -50.25
CA TYR A 384 1.01 13.54 -50.28
C TYR A 384 0.70 14.40 -49.07
N CYS A 385 1.73 14.88 -48.42
CA CYS A 385 1.59 15.80 -47.31
C CYS A 385 1.84 17.23 -47.79
N VAL A 386 0.92 18.13 -47.46
CA VAL A 386 1.01 19.56 -47.74
C VAL A 386 1.35 20.23 -46.41
N LEU A 387 2.61 20.63 -46.27
CA LEU A 387 3.19 21.17 -45.05
C LEU A 387 3.28 22.70 -45.15
N LEU A 388 2.64 23.42 -44.22
CA LEU A 388 2.90 24.85 -44.03
C LEU A 388 4.06 25.05 -43.06
N ILE A 389 5.13 25.71 -43.50
CA ILE A 389 6.21 26.17 -42.63
C ILE A 389 5.91 27.63 -42.23
N THR A 390 5.59 27.85 -40.95
CA THR A 390 5.13 29.16 -40.46
C THR A 390 5.88 29.61 -39.20
N GLY A 391 5.80 30.91 -38.89
CA GLY A 391 6.27 31.47 -37.63
C GLY A 391 5.20 31.41 -36.54
N GLU A 392 5.62 31.51 -35.28
CA GLU A 392 4.74 31.58 -34.11
C GLU A 392 4.28 33.02 -33.80
N ASP A 393 4.96 34.02 -34.40
CA ASP A 393 4.67 35.43 -34.17
C ASP A 393 3.32 35.86 -34.79
N GLN A 394 2.62 36.81 -34.15
CA GLN A 394 1.26 37.22 -34.54
C GLN A 394 1.10 37.62 -36.03
N ALA A 395 2.17 38.12 -36.66
CA ALA A 395 2.19 38.46 -38.09
C ALA A 395 1.86 37.28 -39.02
N PHE A 396 2.05 36.04 -38.58
CA PHE A 396 1.85 34.83 -39.39
C PHE A 396 0.49 34.15 -39.16
N LEU A 397 -0.32 34.63 -38.19
CA LEU A 397 -1.65 34.11 -37.91
C LEU A 397 -2.63 34.23 -39.11
N PRO A 398 -2.66 35.33 -39.89
CA PRO A 398 -3.59 35.44 -41.03
C PRO A 398 -3.32 34.39 -42.12
N GLY A 399 -2.04 34.19 -42.48
CA GLY A 399 -1.63 33.18 -43.46
C GLY A 399 -1.91 31.76 -42.96
N SER A 400 -1.66 31.50 -41.68
CA SER A 400 -1.98 30.20 -41.06
C SER A 400 -3.49 29.92 -41.09
N LYS A 401 -4.33 30.90 -40.74
CA LYS A 401 -5.80 30.78 -40.83
C LYS A 401 -6.26 30.53 -42.27
N ALA A 402 -5.76 31.30 -43.23
CA ALA A 402 -6.11 31.11 -44.64
C ALA A 402 -5.72 29.72 -45.18
N PHE A 403 -4.67 29.10 -44.62
CA PHE A 403 -4.29 27.71 -44.92
C PHE A 403 -5.24 26.68 -44.29
N LEU A 404 -5.69 26.89 -43.05
CA LEU A 404 -6.74 26.07 -42.42
C LEU A 404 -8.04 26.13 -43.24
N ASP A 405 -8.47 27.33 -43.61
CA ASP A 405 -9.67 27.56 -44.43
C ASP A 405 -9.54 26.83 -45.79
N PHE A 406 -8.41 26.98 -46.47
CA PHE A 406 -8.11 26.28 -47.74
C PHE A 406 -8.12 24.75 -47.58
N ALA A 407 -7.50 24.23 -46.53
CA ALA A 407 -7.42 22.79 -46.26
C ALA A 407 -8.79 22.18 -45.93
N SER A 408 -9.68 22.94 -45.27
CA SER A 408 -11.04 22.49 -44.95
C SER A 408 -11.88 22.20 -46.20
N VAL A 409 -11.73 23.04 -47.24
CA VAL A 409 -12.42 22.92 -48.54
C VAL A 409 -11.78 21.84 -49.42
N ASN A 410 -10.45 21.71 -49.41
CA ASN A 410 -9.71 20.86 -50.35
C ASN A 410 -9.41 19.44 -49.83
N ARG A 411 -10.34 18.86 -49.06
CA ARG A 411 -10.20 17.50 -48.51
C ARG A 411 -10.32 16.42 -49.59
N LYS A 412 -9.23 15.69 -49.82
CA LYS A 412 -9.15 14.48 -50.65
C LYS A 412 -8.33 13.44 -49.88
N ASP A 413 -8.70 12.16 -49.89
CA ASP A 413 -8.02 11.13 -49.06
C ASP A 413 -6.50 10.98 -49.31
N VAL A 414 -6.10 11.32 -50.52
CA VAL A 414 -4.72 11.35 -51.04
C VAL A 414 -3.89 12.48 -50.42
N LEU A 415 -4.53 13.58 -49.99
CA LEU A 415 -3.88 14.77 -49.45
C LEU A 415 -4.04 14.83 -47.93
N ARG A 416 -2.96 15.11 -47.21
CA ARG A 416 -2.99 15.44 -45.78
C ARG A 416 -2.31 16.77 -45.55
N PHE A 417 -3.00 17.70 -44.92
CA PHE A 417 -2.48 19.01 -44.58
C PHE A 417 -1.90 18.96 -43.16
N ALA A 418 -0.77 19.63 -42.95
CA ALA A 418 -0.14 19.76 -41.65
C ALA A 418 0.64 21.09 -41.59
N TYR A 419 1.03 21.52 -40.39
CA TYR A 419 1.89 22.70 -40.23
C TYR A 419 3.01 22.48 -39.22
N VAL A 420 4.05 23.29 -39.32
CA VAL A 420 5.25 23.25 -38.47
C VAL A 420 5.67 24.67 -38.13
N TYR A 421 6.04 24.89 -36.86
CA TYR A 421 6.69 26.11 -36.42
C TYR A 421 8.19 26.07 -36.71
N GLN A 422 8.67 27.03 -37.51
CA GLN A 422 10.05 27.11 -37.95
C GLN A 422 11.06 27.14 -36.78
N ARG A 423 10.71 27.78 -35.66
CA ARG A 423 11.59 27.83 -34.46
C ARG A 423 11.70 26.50 -33.73
N GLN A 424 10.66 25.67 -33.74
CA GLN A 424 10.57 24.44 -32.93
C GLN A 424 11.16 23.23 -33.69
N GLN A 425 10.98 23.18 -35.02
CA GLN A 425 11.52 22.13 -35.91
C GLN A 425 12.62 22.64 -36.86
N GLN A 426 13.60 23.37 -36.33
CA GLN A 426 14.74 23.88 -37.11
C GLN A 426 15.42 22.85 -38.04
N PRO A 427 15.70 21.59 -37.63
CA PRO A 427 16.37 20.63 -38.51
C PRO A 427 15.56 20.29 -39.77
N LEU A 428 14.22 20.19 -39.65
CA LEU A 428 13.32 19.93 -40.77
C LEU A 428 13.33 21.10 -41.76
N CYS A 429 13.21 22.33 -41.25
CA CYS A 429 13.17 23.53 -42.08
C CYS A 429 14.49 23.77 -42.83
N GLN A 430 15.63 23.49 -42.18
CA GLN A 430 16.95 23.54 -42.81
C GLN A 430 17.08 22.51 -43.93
N ALA A 431 16.63 21.26 -43.73
CA ALA A 431 16.67 20.21 -44.74
C ALA A 431 15.78 20.51 -45.97
N LEU A 432 14.68 21.24 -45.79
CA LEU A 432 13.79 21.66 -46.89
C LEU A 432 14.26 22.96 -47.60
N LEU A 433 15.26 23.66 -47.06
CA LEU A 433 15.88 24.88 -47.63
C LEU A 433 14.91 26.04 -47.91
N HIS A 434 13.77 26.11 -47.20
CA HIS A 434 12.75 27.14 -47.41
C HIS A 434 12.26 27.76 -46.10
N ASN A 435 12.22 29.09 -46.07
CA ASN A 435 11.54 29.87 -45.04
C ASN A 435 10.15 30.28 -45.57
N GLN A 436 9.12 30.22 -44.72
CA GLN A 436 7.79 30.82 -44.97
C GLN A 436 7.12 30.36 -46.29
N ALA A 437 7.08 29.04 -46.52
CA ALA A 437 6.48 28.46 -47.71
C ALA A 437 5.58 27.26 -47.40
N VAL A 438 4.62 27.00 -48.28
CA VAL A 438 3.92 25.71 -48.35
C VAL A 438 4.77 24.74 -49.16
N VAL A 439 4.95 23.52 -48.64
CA VAL A 439 5.76 22.46 -49.23
C VAL A 439 4.92 21.20 -49.40
N ILE A 440 4.84 20.68 -50.62
CA ILE A 440 4.21 19.39 -50.92
C ILE A 440 5.29 18.30 -50.90
N LEU A 441 5.09 17.21 -50.15
CA LEU A 441 6.08 16.14 -49.97
C LEU A 441 5.52 14.70 -50.13
N GLU A 442 6.32 13.82 -50.74
CA GLU A 442 6.12 12.36 -50.87
C GLU A 442 7.30 11.64 -50.18
N ARG A 443 7.04 10.83 -49.14
CA ARG A 443 8.09 10.04 -48.46
C ARG A 443 8.38 8.75 -49.22
N ARG A 444 9.63 8.53 -49.60
CA ARG A 444 10.07 7.39 -50.43
C ARG A 444 10.80 6.29 -49.65
N SER A 445 11.33 6.57 -48.46
CA SER A 445 12.00 5.58 -47.61
C SER A 445 11.81 5.87 -46.13
N HIS A 446 11.94 4.85 -45.30
CA HIS A 446 12.00 4.98 -43.84
C HIS A 446 13.22 5.77 -43.38
N GLY A 447 14.35 5.72 -44.11
CA GLY A 447 15.55 6.51 -43.85
C GLY A 447 15.45 7.99 -44.28
N GLY A 448 14.34 8.66 -43.97
CA GLY A 448 14.15 10.10 -44.15
C GLY A 448 14.08 10.64 -45.60
N LYS A 449 14.30 9.82 -46.63
CA LYS A 449 14.30 10.28 -48.04
C LYS A 449 12.90 10.70 -48.51
N VAL A 450 12.79 11.95 -48.95
CA VAL A 450 11.57 12.56 -49.48
C VAL A 450 11.82 13.17 -50.86
N MET A 451 10.77 13.19 -51.69
CA MET A 451 10.67 14.19 -52.75
C MET A 451 9.76 15.30 -52.29
N TYR A 452 10.08 16.53 -52.65
CA TYR A 452 9.27 17.69 -52.30
C TYR A 452 9.27 18.75 -53.39
N ARG A 453 8.34 19.70 -53.25
CA ARG A 453 8.28 20.93 -54.03
C ARG A 453 7.64 22.04 -53.18
N SER A 454 8.26 23.21 -53.19
CA SER A 454 7.74 24.41 -52.55
C SER A 454 6.82 25.20 -53.49
N VAL A 455 5.83 25.88 -52.93
CA VAL A 455 5.04 26.91 -53.64
C VAL A 455 5.88 28.17 -53.75
N SER A 456 6.06 28.67 -54.98
CA SER A 456 6.85 29.86 -55.28
C SER A 456 6.11 31.15 -54.93
N GLY A 457 6.76 32.02 -54.16
CA GLY A 457 6.24 33.35 -53.77
C GLY A 457 5.97 33.52 -52.27
N GLY A 458 6.24 32.50 -51.46
CA GLY A 458 5.87 32.49 -50.03
C GLY A 458 4.40 32.13 -49.82
N TRP A 459 3.90 32.27 -48.60
CA TRP A 459 2.49 32.10 -48.27
C TRP A 459 2.01 33.21 -47.33
N ASN A 460 1.20 34.13 -47.86
CA ASN A 460 0.50 35.15 -47.08
C ASN A 460 -1.02 34.87 -46.94
N GLY A 461 -1.54 33.92 -47.72
CA GLY A 461 -2.96 33.53 -47.69
C GLY A 461 -3.86 34.30 -48.66
N SER A 462 -3.27 35.08 -49.57
CA SER A 462 -3.98 35.75 -50.67
C SER A 462 -4.69 34.75 -51.60
N GLU A 463 -5.70 35.23 -52.34
CA GLU A 463 -6.39 34.41 -53.33
C GLU A 463 -5.46 33.91 -54.45
N GLU A 464 -4.41 34.68 -54.78
CA GLU A 464 -3.37 34.26 -55.72
C GLU A 464 -2.52 33.09 -55.18
N ASP A 465 -2.20 33.08 -53.88
CA ASP A 465 -1.50 31.96 -53.25
C ASP A 465 -2.37 30.71 -53.22
N LYS A 466 -3.66 30.86 -52.88
CA LYS A 466 -4.65 29.77 -52.87
C LYS A 466 -4.82 29.17 -54.27
N TYR A 467 -4.96 30.00 -55.30
CA TYR A 467 -5.06 29.54 -56.69
C TYR A 467 -3.79 28.79 -57.12
N ARG A 468 -2.60 29.34 -56.87
CA ARG A 468 -1.31 28.70 -57.15
C ARG A 468 -1.17 27.34 -56.46
N LEU A 469 -1.53 27.23 -55.17
CA LEU A 469 -1.50 25.96 -54.44
C LEU A 469 -2.49 24.95 -55.02
N HIS A 470 -3.71 25.38 -55.35
CA HIS A 470 -4.73 24.51 -55.93
C HIS A 470 -4.30 23.94 -57.30
N GLU A 471 -3.78 24.80 -58.19
CA GLU A 471 -3.24 24.39 -59.50
C GLU A 471 -2.10 23.37 -59.35
N GLN A 472 -1.16 23.59 -58.43
CA GLN A 472 -0.07 22.64 -58.17
C GLN A 472 -0.58 21.29 -57.65
N LEU A 473 -1.63 21.28 -56.82
CA LEU A 473 -2.25 20.04 -56.31
C LEU A 473 -3.02 19.28 -57.41
N GLU A 474 -3.62 19.98 -58.38
CA GLU A 474 -4.22 19.34 -59.56
C GLU A 474 -3.17 18.76 -60.51
N LEU A 475 -2.10 19.52 -60.80
CA LEU A 475 -1.00 19.03 -61.65
C LEU A 475 -0.35 17.78 -61.06
N LEU A 476 -0.15 17.75 -59.74
CA LEU A 476 0.42 16.62 -59.02
C LEU A 476 -0.52 15.40 -58.91
N GLN A 477 -1.84 15.59 -59.11
CA GLN A 477 -2.80 14.49 -59.29
C GLN A 477 -2.74 13.88 -60.69
N LYS A 478 -2.37 14.67 -61.70
CA LYS A 478 -2.16 14.22 -63.09
C LYS A 478 -0.80 13.54 -63.25
N ASP A 479 0.28 14.24 -62.87
CA ASP A 479 1.67 13.80 -63.03
C ASP A 479 2.45 13.74 -61.70
N PRO A 480 2.74 12.54 -61.18
CA PRO A 480 3.46 12.39 -59.90
C PRO A 480 4.98 12.64 -60.01
N THR A 481 5.50 12.88 -61.21
CA THR A 481 6.88 13.33 -61.47
C THR A 481 7.06 14.83 -61.22
N TYR A 482 5.99 15.56 -60.94
CA TYR A 482 6.01 17.00 -60.65
C TYR A 482 6.83 17.38 -59.40
N LEU A 483 7.05 16.43 -58.47
CA LEU A 483 7.97 16.58 -57.35
C LEU A 483 9.41 16.37 -57.81
N SER A 484 10.13 17.47 -58.05
CA SER A 484 11.47 17.48 -58.66
C SER A 484 12.63 17.45 -57.65
N SER A 485 12.45 17.96 -56.43
CA SER A 485 13.54 18.13 -55.46
C SER A 485 13.60 16.95 -54.50
N ASP A 486 14.78 16.41 -54.23
CA ASP A 486 15.02 15.37 -53.23
C ASP A 486 15.69 15.93 -51.97
N ALA A 487 15.35 15.38 -50.80
CA ALA A 487 15.99 15.70 -49.53
C ALA A 487 15.99 14.49 -48.59
N THR A 488 16.92 14.50 -47.63
CA THR A 488 16.92 13.60 -46.47
C THR A 488 16.48 14.39 -45.24
N LEU A 489 15.27 14.11 -44.74
CA LEU A 489 14.77 14.74 -43.53
C LEU A 489 15.41 14.09 -42.29
N PRO A 490 15.86 14.88 -41.30
CA PRO A 490 16.19 14.38 -39.97
C PRO A 490 14.92 13.94 -39.21
N GLU A 491 15.09 13.23 -38.10
CA GLU A 491 13.99 12.95 -37.18
C GLU A 491 13.45 14.25 -36.56
N LEU A 492 12.15 14.30 -36.32
CA LEU A 492 11.48 15.47 -35.72
C LEU A 492 11.79 15.57 -34.22
N ASN A 493 11.99 16.80 -33.75
CA ASN A 493 12.06 17.11 -32.32
C ASN A 493 10.70 16.81 -31.68
N ASN A 494 10.67 16.19 -30.50
CA ASN A 494 9.43 15.94 -29.77
C ASN A 494 9.09 17.12 -28.85
N GLU A 495 8.23 18.04 -29.30
CA GLU A 495 7.94 19.30 -28.56
C GLU A 495 7.08 19.04 -27.30
N MET A 496 6.27 17.97 -27.29
CA MET A 496 5.45 17.57 -26.13
C MET A 496 6.16 16.60 -25.18
N ALA A 497 7.40 16.16 -25.49
CA ALA A 497 8.18 15.46 -24.51
C ALA A 497 8.44 16.42 -23.32
N PRO A 498 8.15 16.04 -22.07
CA PRO A 498 8.61 16.82 -20.94
C PRO A 498 10.13 16.95 -21.07
N ILE A 499 10.66 18.15 -20.79
CA ILE A 499 12.10 18.41 -20.76
C ILE A 499 12.77 17.29 -19.97
N PHE A 500 13.94 16.80 -20.38
CA PHE A 500 14.63 15.67 -19.75
C PHE A 500 14.63 15.72 -18.20
N ILE A 501 14.81 16.92 -17.63
CA ILE A 501 14.74 17.19 -16.19
C ILE A 501 13.33 16.91 -15.60
N ILE A 502 12.26 17.31 -16.28
CA ILE A 502 10.87 17.03 -15.89
C ILE A 502 10.55 15.54 -16.05
N GLN A 503 11.05 14.86 -17.09
CA GLN A 503 10.95 13.39 -17.16
C GLN A 503 11.67 12.74 -15.98
N TRP A 504 12.87 13.20 -15.63
CA TRP A 504 13.62 12.69 -14.48
C TRP A 504 12.92 12.99 -13.15
N MET A 505 12.33 14.18 -12.99
CA MET A 505 11.57 14.55 -11.79
C MET A 505 10.26 13.77 -11.68
N ASN A 506 9.53 13.56 -12.77
CA ASN A 506 8.31 12.75 -12.77
C ASN A 506 8.62 11.27 -12.57
N ALA A 507 9.68 10.74 -13.19
CA ALA A 507 10.14 9.38 -12.96
C ALA A 507 10.66 9.19 -11.52
N ALA A 508 11.37 10.17 -10.96
CA ALA A 508 11.80 10.15 -9.56
C ALA A 508 10.61 10.29 -8.61
N TYR A 509 9.61 11.12 -8.93
CA TYR A 509 8.38 11.26 -8.15
C TYR A 509 7.56 9.98 -8.17
N ASP A 510 7.33 9.38 -9.34
CA ASP A 510 6.64 8.10 -9.50
C ASP A 510 7.43 6.96 -8.83
N TYR A 511 8.77 6.98 -8.86
CA TYR A 511 9.63 6.02 -8.15
C TYR A 511 9.62 6.23 -6.63
N ILE A 512 9.53 7.47 -6.15
CA ILE A 512 9.37 7.80 -4.73
C ILE A 512 7.97 7.39 -4.24
N LEU A 513 6.93 7.58 -5.04
CA LEU A 513 5.58 7.07 -4.76
C LEU A 513 5.55 5.55 -4.78
N GLN A 514 6.22 4.90 -5.75
CA GLN A 514 6.33 3.45 -5.79
C GLN A 514 7.07 2.92 -4.54
N ILE A 515 8.19 3.53 -4.15
CA ILE A 515 8.85 3.21 -2.88
C ILE A 515 7.92 3.49 -1.69
N TYR A 516 7.13 4.55 -1.71
CA TYR A 516 6.19 4.84 -0.63
C TYR A 516 5.12 3.74 -0.51
N ASP A 517 4.51 3.31 -1.61
CA ASP A 517 3.48 2.26 -1.59
C ASP A 517 4.07 0.87 -1.27
N ASP A 518 5.22 0.52 -1.87
CA ASP A 518 5.91 -0.77 -1.66
C ASP A 518 6.57 -0.89 -0.28
N LEU A 519 7.04 0.22 0.32
CA LEU A 519 7.72 0.23 1.61
C LEU A 519 6.77 0.53 2.78
N LEU A 520 5.82 1.46 2.62
CA LEU A 520 4.99 1.95 3.72
C LEU A 520 3.54 1.46 3.66
N TYR A 521 2.96 1.16 2.49
CA TYR A 521 1.56 0.74 2.42
C TYR A 521 1.39 -0.79 2.40
N SER A 522 2.05 -1.49 1.48
CA SER A 522 1.93 -2.96 1.37
C SER A 522 2.66 -3.71 2.50
N ASN A 523 3.87 -3.26 2.86
CA ASN A 523 4.77 -3.96 3.79
C ASN A 523 4.84 -3.35 5.21
N TRP A 524 3.87 -2.51 5.61
CA TRP A 524 3.86 -1.83 6.93
C TRP A 524 4.12 -2.75 8.13
N ARG A 525 3.58 -3.98 8.10
CA ARG A 525 3.79 -4.99 9.15
C ARG A 525 5.22 -5.52 9.23
N GLU A 526 5.91 -5.63 8.09
CA GLU A 526 7.28 -6.15 8.02
C GLU A 526 8.33 -5.04 8.24
N MET A 527 7.97 -3.78 7.98
CA MET A 527 8.83 -2.60 8.15
C MET A 527 8.89 -2.02 9.58
N MET A 528 7.93 -2.36 10.45
CA MET A 528 7.93 -2.01 11.90
C MET A 528 9.31 -2.18 12.61
N PRO A 529 10.01 -3.33 12.53
CA PRO A 529 11.34 -3.50 13.13
C PRO A 529 12.43 -2.63 12.49
N ILE A 530 12.37 -2.38 11.18
CA ILE A 530 13.35 -1.55 10.46
C ILE A 530 13.16 -0.07 10.82
N LEU A 531 11.92 0.41 10.85
CA LEU A 531 11.58 1.74 11.35
C LEU A 531 12.01 1.90 12.82
N SER A 532 11.77 0.91 13.67
CA SER A 532 12.24 0.92 15.06
C SER A 532 13.78 1.04 15.16
N LEU A 533 14.52 0.30 14.34
CA LEU A 533 15.98 0.41 14.23
C LEU A 533 16.42 1.80 13.78
N ILE A 534 15.81 2.36 12.72
CA ILE A 534 16.14 3.70 12.21
C ILE A 534 15.82 4.77 13.26
N PHE A 535 14.67 4.73 13.92
CA PHE A 535 14.34 5.65 15.01
C PHE A 535 15.32 5.51 16.19
N SER A 536 15.75 4.31 16.54
CA SER A 536 16.76 4.12 17.59
C SER A 536 18.13 4.69 17.20
N ALA A 537 18.55 4.52 15.94
CA ALA A 537 19.80 5.06 15.43
C ALA A 537 19.78 6.59 15.35
N LEU A 538 18.68 7.18 14.86
CA LEU A 538 18.47 8.63 14.84
C LEU A 538 18.41 9.21 16.26
N PHE A 539 17.77 8.53 17.21
CA PHE A 539 17.74 8.95 18.61
C PHE A 539 19.14 8.94 19.25
N ILE A 540 19.96 7.92 18.97
CA ILE A 540 21.36 7.88 19.41
C ILE A 540 22.16 9.03 18.78
N LEU A 541 22.07 9.21 17.46
CA LEU A 541 22.83 10.21 16.73
C LEU A 541 22.45 11.64 17.16
N PHE A 542 21.15 11.95 17.21
CA PHE A 542 20.64 13.23 17.71
C PHE A 542 20.98 13.44 19.19
N GLY A 543 20.91 12.38 20.01
CA GLY A 543 21.34 12.39 21.40
C GLY A 543 22.82 12.76 21.55
N THR A 544 23.72 12.19 20.73
CA THR A 544 25.15 12.55 20.75
C THR A 544 25.40 14.00 20.34
N VAL A 545 24.73 14.49 19.28
CA VAL A 545 24.83 15.90 18.84
C VAL A 545 24.34 16.86 19.92
N ILE A 546 23.22 16.55 20.58
CA ILE A 546 22.70 17.29 21.73
C ILE A 546 23.71 17.33 22.88
N ILE A 547 24.25 16.16 23.28
CA ILE A 547 25.22 16.07 24.38
C ILE A 547 26.47 16.90 24.05
N GLN A 548 26.96 16.84 22.82
CA GLN A 548 28.15 17.58 22.37
C GLN A 548 27.90 19.10 22.33
N ALA A 549 26.71 19.54 21.88
CA ALA A 549 26.30 20.95 21.90
C ALA A 549 26.12 21.50 23.33
N PHE A 550 25.57 20.72 24.25
CA PHE A 550 25.46 21.12 25.66
C PHE A 550 26.79 21.06 26.42
N SER A 551 27.70 20.15 26.06
CA SER A 551 29.05 20.06 26.63
C SER A 551 29.92 21.28 26.30
N GLN A 552 29.71 21.93 25.15
CA GLN A 552 30.41 23.18 24.82
C GLN A 552 29.80 24.39 25.54
N ARG A 553 28.52 24.33 25.92
CA ARG A 553 27.78 25.43 26.54
C ARG A 553 27.88 25.48 28.08
N SER A 554 28.35 24.40 28.72
CA SER A 554 28.41 24.31 30.19
C SER A 554 29.48 25.19 30.85
N ASN A 555 30.40 25.78 30.09
CA ASN A 555 31.44 26.68 30.63
C ASN A 555 31.01 28.15 30.78
N SER A 556 29.77 28.53 30.47
CA SER A 556 29.32 29.93 30.61
C SER A 556 27.93 30.12 31.18
N LYS A 557 27.91 30.57 32.45
CA LYS A 557 26.88 31.36 33.15
C LYS A 557 25.62 30.63 33.68
N LEU A 558 25.24 31.10 34.87
CA LEU A 558 24.22 30.60 35.78
C LEU A 558 23.04 31.59 35.86
N ARG A 559 21.80 31.18 35.54
CA ARG A 559 20.52 31.66 36.16
C ARG A 559 19.25 31.06 35.51
N LYS A 560 18.32 30.62 36.36
CA LYS A 560 16.81 30.62 36.34
C LYS A 560 16.09 30.95 35.00
N THR A 561 14.96 30.33 34.57
CA THR A 561 14.05 29.31 35.16
C THR A 561 13.19 28.65 34.06
N HIS A 562 12.95 27.33 34.10
CA HIS A 562 11.67 26.59 33.82
C HIS A 562 11.97 25.08 33.65
N GLN A 563 11.14 24.20 34.23
CA GLN A 563 11.12 22.74 33.96
C GLN A 563 10.46 22.48 32.59
N VAL A 564 10.77 21.47 31.77
CA VAL A 564 10.77 19.99 31.97
C VAL A 564 11.66 19.40 30.84
N ASP A 565 12.53 18.40 31.01
CA ASP A 565 13.10 17.78 32.22
C ASP A 565 14.48 17.13 31.95
N ARG A 566 14.91 16.16 32.76
CA ARG A 566 16.15 15.35 32.63
C ARG A 566 15.92 13.88 32.99
N PRO A 567 16.74 12.93 32.49
CA PRO A 567 16.76 11.57 33.04
C PRO A 567 17.22 11.58 34.51
N PRO A 568 16.68 10.71 35.37
CA PRO A 568 16.97 10.73 36.80
C PRO A 568 18.41 10.32 37.12
N LYS A 569 18.96 10.92 38.17
CA LYS A 569 20.19 10.44 38.83
C LYS A 569 19.89 9.12 39.57
N LYS A 570 20.94 8.33 39.82
CA LYS A 570 20.93 6.93 40.28
C LYS A 570 20.22 6.59 41.62
N ASP A 571 19.52 7.53 42.26
CA ASP A 571 19.03 7.40 43.64
C ASP A 571 17.52 7.70 43.80
N PHE A 572 16.68 7.40 42.79
CA PHE A 572 15.25 7.76 42.82
C PHE A 572 14.31 6.55 42.62
N VAL A 573 13.39 6.33 43.56
CA VAL A 573 12.24 5.41 43.39
C VAL A 573 11.05 6.21 42.88
N GLU A 574 10.51 5.82 41.73
CA GLU A 574 9.25 6.37 41.23
C GLU A 574 8.08 5.76 42.01
N VAL A 575 7.31 6.60 42.73
CA VAL A 575 6.12 6.19 43.48
C VAL A 575 4.93 7.01 42.98
N THR A 576 3.97 6.34 42.34
CA THR A 576 2.83 6.99 41.67
C THR A 576 1.62 7.17 42.60
N GLU A 577 0.81 8.21 42.39
CA GLU A 577 -0.48 8.33 43.11
C GLU A 577 -1.53 7.46 42.41
N LEU A 578 -2.25 6.62 43.18
CA LEU A 578 -3.40 5.87 42.67
C LEU A 578 -4.61 6.80 42.58
N THR A 579 -4.87 7.19 41.33
CA THR A 579 -6.02 7.97 40.87
C THR A 579 -6.89 7.08 39.99
N ASP A 580 -8.11 7.48 39.65
CA ASP A 580 -9.04 6.68 38.84
C ASP A 580 -8.44 6.23 37.50
N ILE A 581 -7.56 7.06 36.92
CA ILE A 581 -6.81 6.78 35.68
C ILE A 581 -5.70 5.74 35.93
N THR A 582 -4.82 5.98 36.91
CA THR A 582 -3.67 5.10 37.19
C THR A 582 -4.08 3.79 37.88
N TYR A 583 -5.27 3.72 38.47
CA TYR A 583 -5.84 2.52 39.08
C TYR A 583 -6.11 1.41 38.05
N ILE A 584 -6.63 1.80 36.87
CA ILE A 584 -6.91 0.83 35.81
C ILE A 584 -5.61 0.24 35.26
N SER A 585 -4.56 1.06 35.06
CA SER A 585 -3.27 0.57 34.56
C SER A 585 -2.45 -0.18 35.61
N ASN A 586 -2.38 0.36 36.84
CA ASN A 586 -1.45 -0.10 37.87
C ASN A 586 -2.07 -1.14 38.82
N LEU A 587 -3.36 -1.47 38.68
CA LEU A 587 -4.00 -2.56 39.39
C LEU A 587 -4.84 -3.45 38.47
N VAL A 588 -5.87 -2.92 37.81
CA VAL A 588 -6.89 -3.76 37.13
C VAL A 588 -6.35 -4.46 35.88
N LYS A 589 -5.55 -3.77 35.06
CA LYS A 589 -4.93 -4.29 33.82
C LYS A 589 -3.44 -4.61 34.00
N LEU A 590 -2.99 -4.82 35.24
CA LEU A 590 -1.60 -5.13 35.53
C LEU A 590 -1.21 -6.49 34.92
N ARG A 591 -0.04 -6.56 34.26
CA ARG A 591 0.42 -7.76 33.54
C ARG A 591 0.52 -8.99 34.48
N PRO A 592 0.26 -10.21 33.99
CA PRO A 592 0.40 -11.43 34.80
C PRO A 592 1.80 -11.53 35.43
N GLY A 593 1.85 -11.79 36.74
CA GLY A 593 3.12 -11.90 37.48
C GLY A 593 3.65 -10.60 38.09
N HIS A 594 3.06 -9.45 37.77
CA HIS A 594 3.39 -8.18 38.42
C HIS A 594 2.54 -7.95 39.69
N ILE A 595 3.08 -7.19 40.64
CA ILE A 595 2.43 -6.82 41.91
C ILE A 595 2.60 -5.31 42.11
N ASN A 596 1.54 -4.62 42.55
CA ASN A 596 1.61 -3.20 42.92
C ASN A 596 1.59 -3.06 44.44
N VAL A 597 2.62 -2.44 45.00
CA VAL A 597 2.78 -2.21 46.45
C VAL A 597 2.34 -0.79 46.77
N VAL A 598 1.24 -0.68 47.50
CA VAL A 598 0.50 0.55 47.75
C VAL A 598 0.61 0.98 49.20
N LEU A 599 1.17 2.16 49.45
CA LEU A 599 1.16 2.80 50.77
C LEU A 599 -0.13 3.62 50.97
N VAL A 600 -0.86 3.38 52.06
CA VAL A 600 -2.00 4.22 52.47
C VAL A 600 -1.51 5.37 53.34
N LEU A 601 -1.82 6.61 52.94
CA LEU A 601 -1.36 7.83 53.63
C LEU A 601 -2.41 8.95 53.62
N THR A 602 -2.22 9.94 54.48
CA THR A 602 -3.05 11.16 54.58
C THR A 602 -2.23 12.38 54.14
N ASN A 603 -2.88 13.48 53.75
CA ASN A 603 -2.20 14.69 53.29
C ASN A 603 -1.22 15.27 54.33
N THR A 604 -1.54 15.12 55.62
CA THR A 604 -0.69 15.57 56.74
C THR A 604 0.57 14.71 56.92
N SER A 605 0.54 13.43 56.52
CA SER A 605 1.63 12.46 56.68
C SER A 605 2.41 12.19 55.38
N LYS A 606 1.87 12.56 54.21
CA LYS A 606 2.39 12.34 52.84
C LYS A 606 3.91 12.50 52.75
N ASN A 607 4.44 13.67 53.11
CA ASN A 607 5.87 13.98 52.95
C ASN A 607 6.81 13.19 53.86
N ALA A 608 6.35 12.75 55.05
CA ALA A 608 7.16 11.99 55.98
C ALA A 608 7.16 10.49 55.62
N LEU A 609 5.97 9.94 55.37
CA LEU A 609 5.82 8.52 55.06
C LEU A 609 6.35 8.16 53.67
N LEU A 610 6.14 8.99 52.63
CA LEU A 610 6.70 8.70 51.29
C LEU A 610 8.23 8.65 51.28
N ARG A 611 8.89 9.54 52.02
CA ARG A 611 10.36 9.53 52.13
C ARG A 611 10.88 8.28 52.82
N LYS A 612 10.21 7.81 53.88
CA LYS A 612 10.58 6.58 54.57
C LYS A 612 10.27 5.34 53.71
N PHE A 613 9.09 5.28 53.10
CA PHE A 613 8.68 4.22 52.18
C PHE A 613 9.64 4.07 50.99
N ALA A 614 9.97 5.17 50.30
CA ALA A 614 10.93 5.14 49.20
C ALA A 614 12.32 4.63 49.64
N LYS A 615 12.74 4.89 50.89
CA LYS A 615 13.99 4.37 51.45
C LYS A 615 13.92 2.87 51.77
N GLU A 616 12.87 2.41 52.44
CA GLU A 616 12.66 1.00 52.79
C GLU A 616 12.53 0.11 51.55
N VAL A 617 11.96 0.64 50.47
CA VAL A 617 11.62 -0.11 49.26
C VAL A 617 12.65 0.09 48.13
N PHE A 618 13.67 0.94 48.33
CA PHE A 618 14.72 1.26 47.35
C PHE A 618 15.42 0.02 46.79
N SER A 619 15.78 -0.94 47.66
CA SER A 619 16.44 -2.21 47.29
C SER A 619 15.61 -3.06 46.33
N PHE A 620 14.27 -2.91 46.33
CA PHE A 620 13.35 -3.66 45.47
C PHE A 620 12.98 -2.90 44.18
N SER A 621 13.39 -1.64 44.04
CA SER A 621 13.04 -0.80 42.88
C SER A 621 13.59 -1.29 41.54
N GLY A 622 14.63 -2.13 41.54
CA GLY A 622 15.24 -2.69 40.33
C GLY A 622 14.44 -3.82 39.66
N THR A 623 13.40 -4.37 40.30
CA THR A 623 12.63 -5.48 39.72
C THR A 623 11.49 -4.97 38.84
N GLN A 624 11.49 -5.32 37.56
CA GLN A 624 10.44 -4.92 36.60
C GLN A 624 9.03 -5.46 36.95
N THR A 625 8.94 -6.41 37.89
CA THR A 625 7.69 -7.03 38.35
C THR A 625 6.98 -6.27 39.46
N LEU A 626 7.68 -5.39 40.19
CA LEU A 626 7.09 -4.61 41.28
C LEU A 626 6.82 -3.17 40.83
N HIS A 627 5.63 -2.68 41.16
CA HIS A 627 5.23 -1.29 40.99
C HIS A 627 4.99 -0.66 42.36
N PHE A 628 5.31 0.63 42.50
CA PHE A 628 5.16 1.34 43.78
C PHE A 628 4.17 2.49 43.62
N SER A 629 3.16 2.48 44.49
CA SER A 629 2.11 3.51 44.48
C SER A 629 1.78 3.96 45.90
N PHE A 630 1.05 5.06 46.00
CA PHE A 630 0.38 5.45 47.25
C PHE A 630 -1.08 5.81 47.00
N LEU A 631 -1.91 5.58 48.02
CA LEU A 631 -3.32 5.93 48.05
C LEU A 631 -3.55 7.00 49.11
N ASN A 632 -4.24 8.07 48.72
CA ASN A 632 -4.61 9.16 49.64
C ASN A 632 -5.93 8.83 50.36
N ALA A 633 -5.83 8.46 51.63
CA ALA A 633 -6.96 8.08 52.48
C ALA A 633 -7.95 9.23 52.70
N ASP A 634 -7.50 10.49 52.65
CA ASP A 634 -8.38 11.66 52.75
C ASP A 634 -9.29 11.79 51.52
N LYS A 635 -8.82 11.33 50.34
CA LYS A 635 -9.55 11.40 49.07
C LYS A 635 -10.42 10.16 48.82
N HIS A 636 -9.94 8.97 49.21
CA HIS A 636 -10.59 7.68 48.92
C HIS A 636 -10.93 6.91 50.22
N ARG A 637 -11.56 7.62 51.19
CA ARG A 637 -11.83 7.13 52.56
C ARG A 637 -12.60 5.81 52.62
N HIS A 638 -13.53 5.58 51.68
CA HIS A 638 -14.37 4.38 51.64
C HIS A 638 -13.69 3.15 51.01
N TRP A 639 -12.58 3.33 50.29
CA TRP A 639 -11.95 2.26 49.51
C TRP A 639 -11.35 1.15 50.39
N MET A 640 -10.62 1.54 51.46
CA MET A 640 -9.98 0.59 52.38
C MET A 640 -10.98 -0.19 53.25
N PRO A 641 -12.02 0.44 53.87
CA PRO A 641 -13.12 -0.31 54.50
C PRO A 641 -13.81 -1.29 53.56
N SER A 642 -14.11 -0.88 52.32
CA SER A 642 -14.80 -1.75 51.34
C SER A 642 -13.94 -2.95 50.93
N LEU A 643 -12.64 -2.73 50.73
CA LEU A 643 -11.70 -3.82 50.46
C LEU A 643 -11.66 -4.82 51.61
N LEU A 644 -11.55 -4.37 52.87
CA LEU A 644 -11.50 -5.26 54.03
C LEU A 644 -12.84 -5.98 54.26
N ARG A 645 -13.98 -5.29 54.10
CA ARG A 645 -15.32 -5.89 54.22
C ARG A 645 -15.55 -7.00 53.19
N SER A 646 -15.04 -6.84 51.96
CA SER A 646 -15.11 -7.88 50.92
C SER A 646 -14.29 -9.15 51.23
N THR A 647 -13.46 -9.13 52.29
CA THR A 647 -12.68 -10.28 52.77
C THR A 647 -13.23 -10.91 54.06
N SER A 648 -14.12 -10.22 54.78
CA SER A 648 -14.58 -10.66 56.12
C SER A 648 -15.72 -11.67 56.12
N ASP A 649 -16.36 -11.96 54.98
CA ASP A 649 -17.46 -12.95 54.85
C ASP A 649 -17.03 -14.42 55.13
N SER A 650 -15.78 -14.66 55.54
CA SER A 650 -15.23 -16.00 55.82
C SER A 650 -14.92 -16.29 57.30
N MET A 651 -15.18 -15.35 58.24
CA MET A 651 -14.99 -15.57 59.68
C MET A 651 -16.16 -15.00 60.49
N GLN A 652 -16.90 -15.86 61.20
CA GLN A 652 -17.98 -15.44 62.09
C GLN A 652 -17.45 -14.95 63.45
N SER A 653 -17.94 -13.78 63.86
CA SER A 653 -18.27 -13.30 65.22
C SER A 653 -17.42 -13.73 66.44
N GLU A 654 -16.91 -12.74 67.17
CA GLU A 654 -17.06 -12.66 68.65
C GLU A 654 -16.77 -11.24 69.18
N GLY A 655 -17.53 -10.77 70.18
CA GLY A 655 -17.15 -9.64 71.05
C GLY A 655 -17.90 -8.30 70.86
N HIS A 656 -18.73 -7.92 71.85
CA HIS A 656 -19.36 -6.60 71.99
C HIS A 656 -18.39 -5.46 72.34
N SER A 657 -18.66 -4.23 71.85
CA SER A 657 -19.10 -3.11 72.72
C SER A 657 -19.33 -1.82 71.92
N ASP A 658 -20.35 -1.04 72.29
CA ASP A 658 -20.58 0.32 71.77
C ASP A 658 -19.46 1.27 72.23
N VAL A 659 -18.71 1.82 71.26
CA VAL A 659 -17.78 2.95 71.44
C VAL A 659 -17.86 3.80 70.18
N ASP A 660 -17.76 5.13 70.34
CA ASP A 660 -17.97 6.15 69.30
C ASP A 660 -17.29 5.85 67.94
N GLU A 661 -17.96 6.23 66.86
CA GLU A 661 -17.60 5.95 65.46
C GLU A 661 -16.38 6.76 64.97
N GLU A 662 -15.23 6.62 65.64
CA GLU A 662 -13.94 7.05 65.08
C GLU A 662 -13.55 6.12 63.92
N SER A 663 -13.65 6.65 62.69
CA SER A 663 -13.23 5.91 61.50
C SER A 663 -11.77 5.44 61.63
N PRO A 664 -11.46 4.14 61.41
CA PRO A 664 -10.13 3.58 61.67
C PRO A 664 -9.02 4.27 60.85
N ASP A 665 -7.94 4.69 61.53
CA ASP A 665 -6.77 5.32 60.89
C ASP A 665 -5.91 4.29 60.14
N TYR A 666 -6.20 4.13 58.84
CA TYR A 666 -5.39 3.29 57.96
C TYR A 666 -4.03 3.91 57.56
N THR A 667 -3.68 5.12 58.00
CA THR A 667 -2.39 5.77 57.67
C THR A 667 -1.21 4.86 58.05
N GLY A 668 -0.33 4.57 57.08
CA GLY A 668 0.87 3.75 57.28
C GLY A 668 0.71 2.26 56.97
N HIS A 669 -0.49 1.79 56.58
CA HIS A 669 -0.66 0.44 56.05
C HIS A 669 -0.06 0.32 54.65
N VAL A 670 0.51 -0.85 54.33
CA VAL A 670 1.02 -1.16 52.98
C VAL A 670 0.30 -2.40 52.45
N LEU A 671 -0.10 -2.36 51.19
CA LEU A 671 -0.86 -3.40 50.50
C LEU A 671 -0.07 -3.88 49.29
N ALA A 672 0.22 -5.18 49.20
CA ALA A 672 0.76 -5.77 47.97
C ALA A 672 -0.39 -6.39 47.18
N LEU A 673 -0.81 -5.74 46.08
CA LEU A 673 -2.00 -6.07 45.31
C LEU A 673 -1.62 -6.84 44.02
N ASN A 674 -2.26 -7.99 43.77
CA ASN A 674 -2.09 -8.76 42.53
C ASN A 674 -3.36 -8.68 41.67
N GLY A 675 -3.36 -7.77 40.69
CA GLY A 675 -4.51 -7.51 39.82
C GLY A 675 -5.10 -8.75 39.14
N HIS A 676 -4.23 -9.59 38.55
CA HIS A 676 -4.62 -10.76 37.76
C HIS A 676 -5.13 -11.93 38.62
N LYS A 677 -4.50 -12.20 39.77
CA LYS A 677 -4.89 -13.29 40.68
C LYS A 677 -5.87 -12.86 41.77
N LYS A 678 -6.30 -11.58 41.76
CA LYS A 678 -7.30 -10.98 42.66
C LYS A 678 -7.08 -11.27 44.16
N TYR A 679 -5.84 -11.18 44.62
CA TYR A 679 -5.51 -11.24 46.05
C TYR A 679 -4.64 -10.07 46.47
N PHE A 680 -4.58 -9.82 47.78
CA PHE A 680 -3.59 -8.94 48.37
C PHE A 680 -2.92 -9.51 49.62
N CYS A 681 -1.73 -9.01 49.94
CA CYS A 681 -1.09 -9.18 51.23
C CYS A 681 -1.11 -7.83 51.98
N LEU A 682 -1.43 -7.84 53.28
CA LEU A 682 -1.53 -6.64 54.11
C LEU A 682 -0.36 -6.55 55.09
N PHE A 683 0.36 -5.42 55.07
CA PHE A 683 1.24 -4.98 56.13
C PHE A 683 0.46 -4.08 57.10
N ARG A 684 0.51 -4.40 58.39
CA ARG A 684 0.01 -3.53 59.46
C ARG A 684 1.20 -2.91 60.20
N PRO A 685 1.19 -1.59 60.46
CA PRO A 685 2.27 -0.92 61.18
C PRO A 685 2.33 -1.43 62.63
N VAL A 686 3.47 -1.99 63.06
CA VAL A 686 3.68 -2.44 64.44
C VAL A 686 4.34 -1.32 65.23
N PHE A 687 3.69 -0.84 66.29
CA PHE A 687 4.23 0.21 67.15
C PHE A 687 5.17 -0.41 68.21
N THR A 688 6.48 -0.29 68.00
CA THR A 688 7.48 -0.57 69.04
C THR A 688 7.61 0.64 69.96
N GLY A 689 7.37 0.45 71.26
CA GLY A 689 7.54 1.49 72.27
C GLY A 689 9.01 1.77 72.61
N ASP A 690 9.26 3.03 72.96
CA ASP A 690 10.39 3.60 73.70
C ASP A 690 11.83 3.47 73.11
N ASP A 691 12.40 4.62 72.74
CA ASP A 691 13.84 4.80 72.52
C ASP A 691 14.57 5.00 73.89
N PRO A 692 15.69 4.31 74.16
CA PRO A 692 16.33 4.28 75.48
C PRO A 692 17.27 5.46 75.78
N ASN A 693 17.13 6.62 75.10
CA ASN A 693 18.23 7.59 74.94
C ASN A 693 17.96 9.03 75.41
N ASP A 694 16.96 9.26 76.28
CA ASP A 694 16.64 10.60 76.79
C ASP A 694 16.60 10.62 78.33
N SER A 695 17.80 10.64 78.95
CA SER A 695 17.99 10.72 80.40
C SER A 695 18.94 11.85 80.80
N SER A 696 18.43 13.08 80.99
CA SER A 696 19.05 14.07 81.89
C SER A 696 18.20 15.31 82.20
N SER A 697 18.34 15.78 83.44
CA SER A 697 18.04 17.12 83.97
C SER A 697 16.58 17.59 84.05
N GLU A 698 16.07 17.58 85.29
CA GLU A 698 14.98 18.43 85.75
C GLU A 698 15.42 19.88 86.03
N THR A 699 14.40 20.74 86.20
CA THR A 699 14.35 22.02 86.95
C THR A 699 14.47 23.34 86.19
N SER A 700 13.31 23.95 85.93
CA SER A 700 12.93 25.28 86.47
C SER A 700 11.58 25.76 85.90
N PHE A 701 10.86 26.56 86.69
CA PHE A 701 9.49 27.03 86.42
C PHE A 701 9.40 28.00 85.23
N SER A 702 8.38 27.83 84.37
CA SER A 702 7.43 28.89 83.97
C SER A 702 6.34 28.34 83.02
N SER A 703 5.19 29.02 82.96
CA SER A 703 3.97 28.62 82.26
C SER A 703 3.95 28.96 80.75
N ASP A 704 3.79 27.95 79.88
CA ASP A 704 3.01 28.10 78.64
C ASP A 704 2.49 26.74 78.11
N SER A 705 1.18 26.50 78.21
CA SER A 705 0.54 25.19 78.05
C SER A 705 -0.11 24.96 76.67
N ARG A 706 0.52 25.42 75.56
CA ARG A 706 0.00 25.17 74.19
C ARG A 706 0.97 24.60 73.14
N ARG A 707 2.22 24.27 73.48
CA ARG A 707 3.20 23.70 72.51
C ARG A 707 3.50 22.19 72.62
N LYS A 708 3.10 21.50 73.70
CA LYS A 708 3.46 20.07 73.93
C LYS A 708 2.61 19.01 73.19
N SER A 709 1.49 19.36 72.54
CA SER A 709 0.69 18.38 71.77
C SER A 709 1.26 18.07 70.38
N ARG A 710 1.98 19.02 69.75
CA ARG A 710 2.52 18.89 68.38
C ARG A 710 3.79 18.04 68.26
N SER A 711 4.50 17.74 69.36
CA SER A 711 5.66 16.84 69.33
C SER A 711 5.25 15.36 69.45
N ARG A 712 4.30 15.03 70.33
CA ARG A 712 3.80 13.66 70.55
C ARG A 712 3.10 13.02 69.35
N SER A 713 2.53 13.79 68.42
CA SER A 713 1.97 13.25 67.17
C SER A 713 3.03 13.00 66.10
N ARG A 714 4.14 13.74 66.10
CA ARG A 714 5.23 13.60 65.13
C ARG A 714 6.03 12.32 65.34
N SER A 715 6.37 11.97 66.58
CA SER A 715 7.11 10.72 66.88
C SER A 715 6.35 9.47 66.42
N LYS A 716 5.02 9.41 66.65
CA LYS A 716 4.20 8.27 66.23
C LYS A 716 4.21 7.97 64.72
N VAL A 717 4.42 8.98 63.86
CA VAL A 717 4.45 8.78 62.39
C VAL A 717 5.77 8.15 61.95
N HIS A 718 6.88 8.42 62.62
CA HIS A 718 8.19 7.92 62.21
C HIS A 718 8.33 6.39 62.32
N HIS A 719 7.64 5.75 63.25
CA HIS A 719 7.73 4.29 63.47
C HIS A 719 6.79 3.45 62.59
N LYS A 720 5.79 4.05 61.93
CA LYS A 720 4.75 3.28 61.20
C LYS A 720 5.26 2.39 60.06
N LEU A 721 6.49 2.58 59.56
CA LEU A 721 7.09 1.76 58.49
C LEU A 721 8.35 1.00 58.95
N ASP A 722 8.59 0.85 60.25
CA ASP A 722 9.66 -0.02 60.74
C ASP A 722 9.38 -1.49 60.37
N ARG A 723 10.44 -2.21 59.96
CA ARG A 723 10.39 -3.59 59.47
C ARG A 723 9.65 -3.80 58.13
N LEU A 724 9.35 -2.74 57.37
CA LEU A 724 8.76 -2.88 56.04
C LEU A 724 9.69 -3.65 55.07
N GLY A 725 11.01 -3.41 55.11
CA GLY A 725 11.97 -4.19 54.33
C GLY A 725 11.88 -5.71 54.55
N LEU A 726 11.84 -6.17 55.81
CA LEU A 726 11.68 -7.60 56.15
C LEU A 726 10.34 -8.18 55.67
N TRP A 727 9.27 -7.38 55.66
CA TRP A 727 7.98 -7.80 55.10
C TRP A 727 8.03 -7.90 53.57
N MET A 728 8.76 -7.00 52.90
CA MET A 728 9.01 -7.06 51.46
C MET A 728 9.84 -8.28 51.05
N GLU A 729 10.84 -8.68 51.84
CA GLU A 729 11.59 -9.93 51.61
C GLU A 729 10.64 -11.15 51.64
N ARG A 730 9.81 -11.26 52.69
CA ARG A 730 8.82 -12.33 52.82
C ARG A 730 7.73 -12.31 51.74
N LEU A 731 7.40 -11.12 51.21
CA LEU A 731 6.53 -10.98 50.04
C LEU A 731 7.15 -11.62 48.80
N MET A 732 8.45 -11.41 48.58
CA MET A 732 9.21 -11.96 47.45
C MET A 732 9.45 -13.47 47.57
N GLU A 733 9.69 -13.97 48.78
CA GLU A 733 9.70 -15.41 49.10
C GLU A 733 8.31 -16.06 48.95
N GLY A 734 7.24 -15.25 48.92
CA GLY A 734 5.86 -15.70 48.79
C GLY A 734 5.25 -16.31 50.07
N THR A 735 5.90 -16.12 51.23
CA THR A 735 5.53 -16.71 52.54
C THR A 735 4.45 -15.94 53.32
N LEU A 736 3.91 -14.86 52.74
CA LEU A 736 2.85 -14.04 53.34
C LEU A 736 1.43 -14.60 53.07
N PRO A 737 0.49 -14.43 54.04
CA PRO A 737 -0.91 -14.80 53.84
C PRO A 737 -1.55 -13.93 52.75
N ARG A 738 -2.33 -14.57 51.88
CA ARG A 738 -2.98 -13.95 50.71
C ARG A 738 -4.48 -13.87 50.95
N LEU A 739 -5.01 -12.66 51.04
CA LEU A 739 -6.44 -12.39 51.17
C LEU A 739 -7.05 -12.31 49.77
N GLN A 740 -7.94 -13.24 49.44
CA GLN A 740 -8.64 -13.29 48.15
C GLN A 740 -9.79 -12.28 48.11
N VAL A 741 -10.04 -11.67 46.95
CA VAL A 741 -11.05 -10.63 46.75
C VAL A 741 -11.90 -10.94 45.52
N PRO A 742 -13.24 -10.92 45.58
CA PRO A 742 -14.09 -11.23 44.42
C PRO A 742 -13.95 -10.18 43.29
N ALA A 743 -13.92 -8.89 43.65
CA ALA A 743 -13.72 -7.76 42.75
C ALA A 743 -13.02 -6.59 43.46
N TRP A 744 -12.18 -5.86 42.74
CA TRP A 744 -11.49 -4.68 43.25
C TRP A 744 -12.49 -3.50 43.40
N PRO A 745 -12.53 -2.79 44.55
CA PRO A 745 -13.45 -1.67 44.74
C PRO A 745 -13.15 -0.49 43.80
N SER A 746 -14.15 0.18 43.27
CA SER A 746 -13.98 1.43 42.51
C SER A 746 -13.40 2.55 43.39
N LEU A 747 -12.58 3.43 42.80
CA LEU A 747 -12.12 4.66 43.47
C LEU A 747 -13.10 5.85 43.31
N GLY A 748 -14.04 5.75 42.36
CA GLY A 748 -14.82 6.85 41.81
C GLY A 748 -16.25 6.97 42.30
N GLU A 749 -16.49 6.90 43.61
CA GLU A 749 -17.77 7.34 44.21
C GLU A 749 -17.54 8.52 45.16
N THR A 750 -17.54 9.73 44.59
CA THR A 750 -17.69 10.98 45.34
C THR A 750 -18.64 11.92 44.60
N THR A 751 -19.90 11.95 45.07
CA THR A 751 -20.89 13.02 44.90
C THR A 751 -21.21 13.52 43.48
N SER A 752 -22.18 12.87 42.83
CA SER A 752 -23.04 13.49 41.83
C SER A 752 -24.43 13.79 42.45
N SER A 753 -24.63 15.00 42.95
CA SER A 753 -25.93 15.45 43.48
C SER A 753 -26.34 16.78 42.84
N SER A 754 -27.03 16.71 41.70
CA SER A 754 -28.01 17.71 41.21
C SER A 754 -28.54 17.35 39.81
N THR A 755 -29.75 17.83 39.50
CA THR A 755 -30.43 17.81 38.18
C THR A 755 -31.02 16.46 37.70
N GLU A 756 -32.05 15.99 38.40
CA GLU A 756 -33.31 15.65 37.71
C GLU A 756 -34.29 16.84 37.90
N THR A 757 -34.56 17.55 36.80
CA THR A 757 -35.78 18.31 36.40
C THR A 757 -35.42 19.12 35.16
#